data_AF-A0A0Q8D389-F1
#
_entry.id   AF-A0A0Q8D389-F1
#
_cell.length_a   1.000
_cell.length_b   1.000
_cell.length_c   1.000
_cell.angle_alpha   90.00
_cell.angle_beta   90.00
_cell.angle_gamma   90.00
#
_symmetry.space_group_name_H-M   'P 1'
#
loop_
_entity.id
_entity.type
_entity.pdbx_description
1 polymer ?
#
loop_
_entity_poly.entity_id
_entity_poly.type
_entity_poly.pdbx_seq_one_letter_code
_entity_poly.pdbx_strand_id
1 'polypeptide(L)'
;METLLFVAGLVAGLILARLYRPGAAAASAPPVAATADADGATDQAAAPPASEETPDGTQETPQDRLARLLREVMVHDDRIQRPQDLMAQAEFQQGTDLLASAAFDAAELLRQVPGNGYVLQSMAIRAAGRRDDVALEPLLEQAGQLGAYPLYFLVELLRARPDAGERLLALMRHAQPWWWEFVPLRQQLRDYLQAAEGAAPPAALPALDDLDEDAVGHLRDTLKRFQSPLLAPLQEQVERAVGARRESRVLGGFGRVNPALKPRTRIVHDELAAQLQRLHELYAGDEAASVLVSGEHGVGKSVLIDLLSERLRNEGWLVFEASAAEVLAGQSYIGELEERVREMLGVLNRKRALWRVSEFVDLLAKGAHSRDPRGLLDLVLPAIERGELRLIGEVTPRQLAQLLVARPVIKHHFQILGLAPLDPAAMEPVAQRWAQAERERQGREVADARTLTEAARMAAQYFPEQQEPGRLLRLLDDALQAATAADPPTLPLDAEQVLATIARRSGLPLDVIDDRQSLDLERLRAFFRTRVIGQDEAVDALLDRIAMLKAGLTDNGRPIGVFLFAGPTGTGKTELAKALSELLFGSDERLLRLDMSEFQSEDAAWRLTADEDANGGVRSLTARIREQPFSVLLLDEFEKSHPKVWDLFLQVFDDARLSDRSGNTVDFRHSIIILTSNIGSTISRNAGPGFTSARGGYSRLAVEKALFETFRREFINRIDRVVLFNPLDRNLMREILHKELDRVLTRRGLRNRDWAVEWEPSAIEFLLDKGFTPDLGARPLRRAIEHYLLAPLARSIVEHRAPQGDQFLFVRSAGDRLDVEFIDPAPALTTPPPGADASAQAHDAGDLRDLVYAPPTDADAVARLDARLAELEEIVLDPSWRGEREADYARMAAADFWNSPERHGVLDRIERRDRIESALDTALRMHQRLGRDGGNASFAQSLAQLLFLLGLAVDALRAQRPQDALIEIDVSESAQQRHGEELRLWWQRVVGMYQAWAQRRNMRVQVLREDPERCSAWLAVSGFGAFDLLEPESGLHVYEDKSDDNTQRLSVLVQVAPDLPGRARQSQGAPEGERRICRRYRQAPSPLVRDSVRGWRSGRLDRVLDGEFDVIQGS
;
A
#
# COMPACT_ATOMS: atom_id res chain seq x y z
N MET A 1 35.90 16.44 -13.50
CA MET A 1 36.07 16.19 -12.05
C MET A 1 36.12 17.50 -11.28
N GLU A 2 36.92 18.48 -11.71
CA GLU A 2 36.98 19.83 -11.09
C GLU A 2 35.65 20.62 -11.15
N THR A 3 34.90 20.52 -12.24
CA THR A 3 33.57 21.15 -12.36
C THR A 3 32.52 20.53 -11.43
N LEU A 4 32.63 19.23 -11.15
CA LEU A 4 31.75 18.52 -10.20
C LEU A 4 32.09 18.88 -8.74
N LEU A 5 33.37 19.06 -8.43
CA LEU A 5 33.85 19.57 -7.13
C LEU A 5 33.42 21.03 -6.89
N PHE A 6 33.43 21.87 -7.94
CA PHE A 6 32.96 23.25 -7.84
C PHE A 6 31.45 23.33 -7.58
N VAL A 7 30.64 22.55 -8.30
CA VAL A 7 29.19 22.51 -8.10
C VAL A 7 28.83 21.90 -6.74
N ALA A 8 29.53 20.85 -6.28
CA ALA A 8 29.36 20.28 -4.96
C ALA A 8 29.72 21.27 -3.83
N GLY A 9 30.80 22.05 -4.00
CA GLY A 9 31.18 23.11 -3.08
C GLY A 9 30.17 24.27 -3.02
N LEU A 10 29.56 24.60 -4.16
CA LEU A 10 28.55 25.67 -4.25
C LEU A 10 27.21 25.25 -3.63
N VAL A 11 26.82 23.97 -3.79
CA VAL A 11 25.65 23.38 -3.12
C VAL A 11 25.89 23.25 -1.61
N ALA A 12 27.08 22.81 -1.17
CA ALA A 12 27.44 22.75 0.24
C ALA A 12 27.45 24.14 0.89
N GLY A 13 27.98 25.16 0.19
CA GLY A 13 27.97 26.55 0.65
C GLY A 13 26.56 27.14 0.77
N LEU A 14 25.67 26.83 -0.17
CA LEU A 14 24.25 27.24 -0.11
C LEU A 14 23.47 26.53 1.00
N ILE A 15 23.81 25.28 1.33
CA ILE A 15 23.21 24.54 2.45
C ILE A 15 23.72 25.09 3.79
N LEU A 16 25.02 25.39 3.91
CA LEU A 16 25.60 26.02 5.10
C LEU A 16 25.08 27.43 5.34
N ALA A 17 24.87 28.23 4.29
CA ALA A 17 24.24 29.55 4.39
C ALA A 17 22.75 29.49 4.77
N ARG A 18 22.07 28.36 4.51
CA ARG A 18 20.68 28.12 4.94
C ARG A 18 20.59 27.63 6.39
N LEU A 19 21.63 26.95 6.89
CA LEU A 19 21.72 26.45 8.27
C LEU A 19 22.22 27.50 9.26
N TYR A 20 22.97 28.50 8.79
CA TYR A 20 23.39 29.66 9.59
C TYR A 20 22.50 30.89 9.33
N ARG A 21 21.26 30.82 9.84
CA ARG A 21 20.47 32.01 10.19
C ARG A 21 20.32 32.05 11.71
N PRO A 22 20.82 33.07 12.41
CA PRO A 22 20.48 33.25 13.82
C PRO A 22 18.98 33.52 13.94
N GLY A 23 18.30 32.69 14.74
CA GLY A 23 16.85 32.71 14.91
C GLY A 23 16.37 34.01 15.53
N ALA A 24 15.58 34.75 14.76
CA ALA A 24 14.62 35.72 15.28
C ALA A 24 13.43 34.94 15.89
N ALA A 25 13.23 35.09 17.19
CA ALA A 25 11.99 34.69 17.84
C ALA A 25 10.93 35.79 17.61
N ALA A 26 9.91 35.47 16.82
CA ALA A 26 8.73 36.29 16.63
C ALA A 26 7.68 35.92 17.69
N ALA A 27 7.34 36.87 18.56
CA ALA A 27 6.04 36.90 19.22
C ALA A 27 5.09 37.70 18.32
N SER A 28 4.09 37.03 17.76
CA SER A 28 3.03 37.63 16.95
C SER A 28 1.98 38.29 17.84
N ALA A 29 1.81 39.60 17.71
CA ALA A 29 0.60 40.34 18.12
C ALA A 29 -0.39 40.45 16.93
N PRO A 30 -1.70 40.64 17.17
CA PRO A 30 -2.75 40.64 16.14
C PRO A 30 -2.83 41.98 15.36
N PRO A 31 -3.61 42.06 14.25
CA PRO A 31 -3.37 43.02 13.18
C PRO A 31 -4.14 44.35 13.28
N VAL A 32 -3.44 45.40 12.83
CA VAL A 32 -3.82 46.59 12.05
C VAL A 32 -5.27 47.11 12.08
N ALA A 33 -5.41 48.37 12.50
CA ALA A 33 -6.29 49.34 11.83
C ALA A 33 -5.43 50.52 11.33
N ALA A 34 -5.58 50.86 10.05
CA ALA A 34 -4.88 51.92 9.35
C ALA A 34 -5.78 53.14 9.15
N THR A 35 -5.24 54.33 9.38
CA THR A 35 -5.56 55.62 8.72
C THR A 35 -4.35 56.54 8.97
N ALA A 36 -3.47 56.76 8.00
CA ALA A 36 -3.54 57.72 6.90
C ALA A 36 -3.02 59.13 7.28
N ASP A 37 -1.99 59.54 6.54
CA ASP A 37 -1.59 60.92 6.16
C ASP A 37 -1.10 61.88 7.27
N ALA A 38 -0.08 62.72 7.09
CA ALA A 38 0.86 62.97 6.00
C ALA A 38 2.05 63.79 6.54
N ASP A 39 3.20 63.62 5.87
CA ASP A 39 4.26 64.60 5.57
C ASP A 39 4.62 65.76 6.50
N GLY A 40 5.94 65.92 6.72
CA GLY A 40 6.51 67.25 6.93
C GLY A 40 7.90 67.36 7.57
N ALA A 41 8.93 66.86 6.89
CA ALA A 41 10.31 67.38 6.83
C ALA A 41 11.13 67.72 8.11
N THR A 42 12.31 67.10 8.15
CA THR A 42 13.63 67.64 8.59
C THR A 42 13.79 69.16 8.33
N ASP A 43 14.47 70.00 9.12
CA ASP A 43 15.88 69.92 9.56
C ASP A 43 16.23 71.14 10.48
N GLN A 44 17.37 71.06 11.20
CA GLN A 44 18.22 72.17 11.72
C GLN A 44 17.87 73.03 12.98
N ALA A 45 18.62 72.71 14.05
CA ALA A 45 19.62 73.54 14.77
C ALA A 45 19.35 75.02 15.21
N ALA A 46 19.55 75.21 16.53
CA ALA A 46 20.15 76.35 17.26
C ALA A 46 19.31 77.61 17.61
N ALA A 47 18.84 77.66 18.88
CA ALA A 47 18.92 78.67 19.98
C ALA A 47 19.30 80.16 19.70
N PRO A 48 19.10 81.16 20.62
CA PRO A 48 18.45 81.24 21.97
C PRO A 48 17.58 82.55 22.16
N PRO A 49 17.38 83.18 23.34
CA PRO A 49 16.80 82.75 24.64
C PRO A 49 15.68 83.70 25.21
N ALA A 50 15.24 83.38 26.45
CA ALA A 50 14.66 84.26 27.51
C ALA A 50 13.11 84.24 27.65
N SER A 51 12.57 83.62 28.71
CA SER A 51 12.14 84.22 30.02
C SER A 51 10.71 84.80 29.90
N GLU A 52 9.69 84.60 30.72
CA GLU A 52 9.38 84.07 32.07
C GLU A 52 7.92 83.50 31.93
N GLU A 53 7.39 82.59 32.74
CA GLU A 53 6.89 82.80 34.10
C GLU A 53 6.49 81.42 34.69
N THR A 54 6.81 81.19 35.97
CA THR A 54 6.16 80.19 36.87
C THR A 54 4.87 80.83 37.42
N PRO A 55 3.84 80.11 37.93
CA PRO A 55 3.88 78.94 38.85
C PRO A 55 2.78 77.88 38.49
N ASP A 56 2.46 76.76 39.15
CA ASP A 56 2.52 76.31 40.54
C ASP A 56 2.25 74.77 40.57
N GLY A 57 2.88 74.02 41.48
CA GLY A 57 2.18 72.95 42.21
C GLY A 57 2.04 71.49 41.70
N THR A 58 2.85 70.93 40.81
CA THR A 58 2.92 69.44 40.70
C THR A 58 3.91 68.89 41.72
N GLN A 59 3.41 68.20 42.75
CA GLN A 59 4.24 67.46 43.70
C GLN A 59 5.11 66.46 42.92
N GLU A 60 6.44 66.63 42.98
CA GLU A 60 7.41 65.70 42.40
C GLU A 60 7.16 64.31 43.01
N THR A 61 6.76 63.32 42.19
CA THR A 61 6.54 61.97 42.71
C THR A 61 7.88 61.36 43.16
N PRO A 62 7.91 60.40 44.10
CA PRO A 62 9.14 59.72 44.48
C PRO A 62 9.90 59.09 43.30
N GLN A 63 9.17 58.67 42.25
CA GLN A 63 9.75 58.12 41.03
C GLN A 63 10.40 59.21 40.17
N ASP A 64 9.75 60.39 40.02
CA ASP A 64 10.31 61.54 39.29
C ASP A 64 11.59 62.05 39.95
N ARG A 65 11.58 62.10 41.29
CA ARG A 65 12.73 62.49 42.10
C ARG A 65 13.88 61.51 41.96
N LEU A 66 13.61 60.20 41.99
CA LEU A 66 14.62 59.16 41.75
C LEU A 66 15.22 59.29 40.35
N ALA A 67 14.39 59.49 39.31
CA ALA A 67 14.86 59.67 37.94
C ALA A 67 15.73 60.93 37.77
N ARG A 68 15.41 62.02 38.49
CA ARG A 68 16.24 63.23 38.53
C ARG A 68 17.60 62.97 39.19
N LEU A 69 17.61 62.35 40.37
CA LEU A 69 18.85 62.02 41.08
C LEU A 69 19.76 61.09 40.26
N LEU A 70 19.18 60.12 39.54
CA LEU A 70 19.93 59.26 38.62
C LEU A 70 20.62 60.07 37.51
N ARG A 71 19.91 61.02 36.88
CA ARG A 71 20.50 61.89 35.85
C ARG A 71 21.62 62.76 36.43
N GLU A 72 21.43 63.32 37.61
CA GLU A 72 22.43 64.17 38.27
C GLU A 72 23.72 63.39 38.60
N VAL A 73 23.62 62.15 39.07
CA VAL A 73 24.79 61.26 39.26
C VAL A 73 25.49 60.97 37.93
N MET A 74 24.72 60.69 36.86
CA MET A 74 25.27 60.37 35.54
C MET A 74 25.90 61.58 34.83
N VAL A 75 25.58 62.82 35.20
CA VAL A 75 26.27 64.02 34.67
C VAL A 75 27.76 64.05 35.08
N HIS A 76 28.11 63.33 36.15
CA HIS A 76 29.48 63.20 36.65
C HIS A 76 30.09 61.82 36.40
N ASP A 77 29.59 61.06 35.42
CA ASP A 77 30.03 59.68 35.12
C ASP A 77 31.55 59.58 34.89
N ASP A 78 32.15 60.54 34.19
CA ASP A 78 33.60 60.59 33.93
C ASP A 78 34.48 60.65 35.20
N ARG A 79 33.90 61.04 36.34
CA ARG A 79 34.59 61.11 37.63
C ARG A 79 34.46 59.83 38.45
N ILE A 80 33.66 58.86 38.00
CA ILE A 80 33.40 57.60 38.69
C ILE A 80 34.39 56.55 38.17
N GLN A 81 35.48 56.31 38.90
CA GLN A 81 36.51 55.33 38.54
C GLN A 81 36.50 54.10 39.45
N ARG A 82 35.92 54.21 40.65
CA ARG A 82 35.79 53.15 41.65
C ARG A 82 34.38 53.18 42.26
N PRO A 83 33.88 52.04 42.78
CA PRO A 83 32.58 52.00 43.47
C PRO A 83 32.46 53.02 44.61
N GLN A 84 33.56 53.34 45.28
CA GLN A 84 33.61 54.34 46.36
C GLN A 84 33.33 55.77 45.88
N ASP A 85 33.59 56.08 44.61
CA ASP A 85 33.36 57.42 44.05
C ASP A 85 31.85 57.71 43.93
N LEU A 86 31.01 56.68 43.73
CA LEU A 86 29.55 56.82 43.83
C LEU A 86 29.13 57.26 45.23
N MET A 87 29.75 56.71 46.27
CA MET A 87 29.43 57.06 47.65
C MET A 87 29.81 58.50 48.01
N ALA A 88 30.78 59.09 47.30
CA ALA A 88 31.20 60.47 47.52
C ALA A 88 30.22 61.49 46.93
N GLN A 89 29.29 61.08 46.06
CA GLN A 89 28.27 61.95 45.47
C GLN A 89 27.05 62.06 46.39
N ALA A 90 26.60 63.29 46.65
CA ALA A 90 25.48 63.56 47.53
C ALA A 90 24.16 63.03 46.94
N GLU A 91 24.02 63.12 45.62
CA GLU A 91 22.87 62.70 44.84
C GLU A 91 22.67 61.18 44.90
N PHE A 92 23.78 60.43 44.90
CA PHE A 92 23.76 58.97 45.08
C PHE A 92 23.25 58.55 46.46
N GLN A 93 23.69 59.26 47.51
CA GLN A 93 23.22 59.02 48.87
C GLN A 93 21.73 59.36 49.01
N GLN A 94 21.31 60.51 48.47
CA GLN A 94 19.90 60.92 48.45
C GLN A 94 19.01 59.92 47.71
N GLY A 95 19.48 59.36 46.59
CA GLY A 95 18.75 58.32 45.84
C GLY A 95 18.63 57.01 46.63
N THR A 96 19.70 56.63 47.33
CA THR A 96 19.69 55.46 48.22
C THR A 96 18.75 55.65 49.41
N ASP A 97 18.73 56.83 50.03
CA ASP A 97 17.82 57.19 51.13
C ASP A 97 16.36 57.16 50.68
N LEU A 98 16.10 57.67 49.47
CA LEU A 98 14.77 57.68 48.87
C LEU A 98 14.25 56.26 48.62
N LEU A 99 15.06 55.37 48.05
CA LEU A 99 14.72 53.95 47.85
C LEU A 99 14.58 53.17 49.17
N ALA A 100 15.32 53.56 50.22
CA ALA A 100 15.21 52.94 51.53
C ALA A 100 13.98 53.43 52.33
N SER A 101 13.32 54.51 51.88
CA SER A 101 12.16 55.09 52.56
C SER A 101 10.88 54.28 52.33
N ALA A 102 9.83 54.60 53.10
CA ALA A 102 8.49 54.02 52.92
C ALA A 102 7.81 54.39 51.58
N ALA A 103 8.43 55.24 50.75
CA ALA A 103 7.92 55.62 49.44
C ALA A 103 8.03 54.50 48.39
N PHE A 104 8.83 53.46 48.65
CA PHE A 104 8.96 52.26 47.82
C PHE A 104 8.73 51.03 48.69
N ASP A 105 7.88 50.11 48.27
CA ASP A 105 7.77 48.83 48.97
C ASP A 105 8.98 47.90 48.70
N ALA A 106 9.11 46.81 49.44
CA ALA A 106 10.25 45.90 49.31
C ALA A 106 10.32 45.23 47.92
N ALA A 107 9.17 44.97 47.28
CA ALA A 107 9.10 44.38 45.95
C ALA A 107 9.42 45.40 44.84
N GLU A 108 9.04 46.66 45.02
CA GLU A 108 9.39 47.80 44.16
C GLU A 108 10.88 48.08 44.18
N LEU A 109 11.51 48.00 45.36
CA LEU A 109 12.96 48.12 45.51
C LEU A 109 13.67 46.98 44.76
N LEU A 110 13.27 45.73 44.97
CA LEU A 110 13.86 44.58 44.27
C LEU A 110 13.64 44.62 42.76
N ARG A 111 12.53 45.21 42.29
CA ARG A 111 12.27 45.44 40.85
C ARG A 111 13.23 46.44 40.21
N GLN A 112 13.93 47.28 40.97
CA GLN A 112 14.94 48.22 40.43
C GLN A 112 16.30 47.54 40.15
N VAL A 113 16.51 46.32 40.64
CA VAL A 113 17.78 45.59 40.48
C VAL A 113 17.92 44.96 39.09
N PRO A 114 16.90 44.30 38.51
CA PRO A 114 16.95 43.88 37.11
C PRO A 114 16.75 45.08 36.16
N GLY A 115 17.81 45.58 35.53
CA GLY A 115 17.73 46.71 34.60
C GLY A 115 19.07 47.16 34.02
N ASN A 116 19.04 48.03 33.00
CA ASN A 116 20.24 48.58 32.37
C ASN A 116 20.65 49.89 33.07
N GLY A 117 21.45 49.79 34.14
CA GLY A 117 22.01 50.97 34.81
C GLY A 117 22.76 50.65 36.10
N TYR A 118 24.09 50.73 36.08
CA TYR A 118 24.93 50.36 37.22
C TYR A 118 24.69 51.25 38.46
N VAL A 119 24.30 52.52 38.28
CA VAL A 119 24.03 53.47 39.36
C VAL A 119 22.75 53.09 40.12
N LEU A 120 21.63 52.89 39.41
CA LEU A 120 20.34 52.53 40.01
C LEU A 120 20.43 51.19 40.74
N GLN A 121 21.04 50.20 40.11
CA GLN A 121 21.29 48.88 40.73
C GLN A 121 22.11 49.01 42.01
N SER A 122 23.17 49.83 41.99
CA SER A 122 24.00 50.09 43.16
C SER A 122 23.23 50.80 44.29
N MET A 123 22.38 51.79 43.96
CA MET A 123 21.51 52.46 44.93
C MET A 123 20.50 51.48 45.54
N ALA A 124 19.83 50.66 44.70
CA ALA A 124 18.83 49.69 45.14
C ALA A 124 19.43 48.62 46.07
N ILE A 125 20.59 48.06 45.73
CA ILE A 125 21.30 47.07 46.57
C ILE A 125 21.72 47.69 47.91
N ARG A 126 22.20 48.95 47.91
CA ARG A 126 22.51 49.62 49.17
C ARG A 126 21.27 49.97 49.99
N ALA A 127 20.17 50.34 49.35
CA ALA A 127 18.90 50.60 50.01
C ALA A 127 18.33 49.32 50.66
N ALA A 128 18.47 48.16 50.02
CA ALA A 128 18.14 46.86 50.59
C ALA A 128 18.91 46.58 51.90
N GLY A 129 20.14 47.07 52.02
CA GLY A 129 20.95 46.93 53.24
C GLY A 129 20.48 47.73 54.44
N ARG A 130 19.62 48.73 54.23
CA ARG A 130 19.05 49.57 55.30
C ARG A 130 17.67 49.11 55.74
N ARG A 131 17.20 48.01 55.16
CA ARG A 131 15.86 47.47 55.33
C ARG A 131 15.94 46.01 55.80
N ASP A 132 15.13 45.66 56.77
CA ASP A 132 15.04 44.29 57.29
C ASP A 132 13.89 43.49 56.66
N ASP A 133 13.01 44.16 55.90
CA ASP A 133 11.87 43.56 55.20
C ASP A 133 12.21 43.06 53.77
N VAL A 134 13.47 43.23 53.32
CA VAL A 134 13.92 42.83 51.98
C VAL A 134 14.62 41.48 52.03
N ALA A 135 14.07 40.49 51.33
CA ALA A 135 14.70 39.18 51.12
C ALA A 135 15.91 39.31 50.18
N LEU A 136 17.02 38.65 50.54
CA LEU A 136 18.29 38.74 49.79
C LEU A 136 18.43 37.67 48.71
N GLU A 137 17.63 36.61 48.76
CA GLU A 137 17.65 35.47 47.84
C GLU A 137 17.49 35.91 46.37
N PRO A 138 16.54 36.81 46.00
CA PRO A 138 16.42 37.31 44.64
C PRO A 138 17.66 38.07 44.14
N LEU A 139 18.41 38.72 45.05
CA LEU A 139 19.64 39.44 44.70
C LEU A 139 20.78 38.46 44.41
N LEU A 140 20.85 37.34 45.14
CA LEU A 140 21.86 36.30 44.92
C LEU A 140 21.65 35.58 43.59
N GLU A 141 20.41 35.26 43.24
CA GLU A 141 20.07 34.61 41.96
C GLU A 141 20.47 35.47 40.75
N GLN A 142 20.46 36.79 40.90
CA GLN A 142 20.86 37.75 39.87
C GLN A 142 22.36 38.11 39.89
N ALA A 143 23.13 37.64 40.89
CA ALA A 143 24.51 38.08 41.09
C ALA A 143 25.41 37.86 39.86
N GLY A 144 25.19 36.79 39.11
CA GLY A 144 25.94 36.48 37.88
C GLY A 144 25.69 37.46 36.73
N GLN A 145 24.59 38.22 36.76
CA GLN A 145 24.19 39.18 35.74
C GLN A 145 24.56 40.63 36.12
N LEU A 146 24.97 40.87 37.37
CA LEU A 146 25.34 42.20 37.85
C LEU A 146 26.67 42.66 37.28
N GLY A 147 26.76 43.95 36.96
CA GLY A 147 28.03 44.61 36.64
C GLY A 147 28.93 44.76 37.88
N ALA A 148 30.17 45.21 37.64
CA ALA A 148 31.21 45.29 38.68
C ALA A 148 30.85 46.16 39.90
N TYR A 149 30.10 47.25 39.71
CA TYR A 149 29.75 48.22 40.75
C TYR A 149 28.58 47.74 41.63
N PRO A 150 27.42 47.33 41.06
CA PRO A 150 26.34 46.73 41.85
C PRO A 150 26.79 45.49 42.63
N LEU A 151 27.58 44.61 42.00
CA LEU A 151 28.08 43.41 42.66
C LEU A 151 29.04 43.73 43.82
N TYR A 152 29.86 44.78 43.70
CA TYR A 152 30.69 45.26 44.81
C TYR A 152 29.83 45.60 46.03
N PHE A 153 28.73 46.34 45.84
CA PHE A 153 27.81 46.68 46.93
C PHE A 153 27.02 45.49 47.45
N LEU A 154 26.72 44.50 46.61
CA LEU A 154 26.07 43.26 47.05
C LEU A 154 26.98 42.47 47.98
N VAL A 155 28.27 42.33 47.63
CA VAL A 155 29.26 41.66 48.50
C VAL A 155 29.46 42.44 49.80
N GLU A 156 29.52 43.77 49.73
CA GLU A 156 29.61 44.65 50.91
C GLU A 156 28.40 44.45 51.84
N LEU A 157 27.18 44.40 51.29
CA LEU A 157 25.93 44.12 52.00
C LEU A 157 25.95 42.75 52.69
N LEU A 158 26.30 41.71 51.95
CA LEU A 158 26.32 40.33 52.49
C LEU A 158 27.34 40.20 53.63
N ARG A 159 28.49 40.85 53.51
CA ARG A 159 29.52 40.86 54.57
C ARG A 159 29.06 41.55 55.85
N ALA A 160 28.17 42.54 55.75
CA ALA A 160 27.66 43.28 56.91
C ALA A 160 26.58 42.52 57.70
N ARG A 161 26.03 41.42 57.16
CA ARG A 161 24.99 40.62 57.80
C ARG A 161 25.59 39.52 58.70
N PRO A 162 24.92 39.16 59.81
CA PRO A 162 25.42 38.16 60.77
C PRO A 162 25.46 36.72 60.23
N ASP A 163 24.72 36.44 59.16
CA ASP A 163 24.59 35.14 58.47
C ASP A 163 25.38 35.10 57.14
N ALA A 164 26.43 35.92 57.05
CA ALA A 164 27.37 35.98 55.92
C ALA A 164 27.88 34.59 55.46
N GLY A 165 28.14 33.66 56.38
CA GLY A 165 28.62 32.31 56.03
C GLY A 165 27.61 31.46 55.26
N GLU A 166 26.31 31.60 55.55
CA GLU A 166 25.26 30.74 54.97
C GLU A 166 25.01 31.06 53.49
N ARG A 167 25.19 32.33 53.09
CA ARG A 167 24.93 32.80 51.72
C ARG A 167 26.15 32.76 50.80
N LEU A 168 27.33 32.42 51.33
CA LEU A 168 28.57 32.39 50.57
C LEU A 168 28.50 31.44 49.38
N LEU A 169 28.07 30.18 49.59
CA LEU A 169 28.03 29.19 48.50
C LEU A 169 26.98 29.54 47.45
N ALA A 170 25.85 30.13 47.87
CA ALA A 170 24.80 30.62 46.96
C ALA A 170 25.32 31.76 46.06
N LEU A 171 26.08 32.72 46.61
CA LEU A 171 26.73 33.76 45.81
C LEU A 171 27.78 33.17 44.86
N MET A 172 28.62 32.27 45.38
CA MET A 172 29.74 31.68 44.64
C MET A 172 29.30 30.77 43.50
N ARG A 173 28.08 30.19 43.55
CA ARG A 173 27.44 29.47 42.43
C ARG A 173 27.39 30.30 41.15
N HIS A 174 27.25 31.62 41.27
CA HIS A 174 27.11 32.55 40.15
C HIS A 174 28.44 33.21 39.74
N ALA A 175 29.57 32.77 40.33
CA ALA A 175 30.87 33.39 40.12
C ALA A 175 31.30 33.36 38.65
N GLN A 176 31.72 34.53 38.15
CA GLN A 176 32.20 34.70 36.78
C GLN A 176 33.72 34.90 36.73
N PRO A 177 34.40 34.56 35.62
CA PRO A 177 35.85 34.71 35.49
C PRO A 177 36.36 36.11 35.81
N TRP A 178 35.62 37.15 35.38
CA TRP A 178 35.97 38.55 35.59
C TRP A 178 35.92 38.99 37.06
N TRP A 179 35.23 38.26 37.95
CA TRP A 179 35.16 38.59 39.38
C TRP A 179 36.55 38.57 40.03
N TRP A 180 37.42 37.69 39.54
CA TRP A 180 38.81 37.61 39.97
C TRP A 180 39.71 38.68 39.32
N GLU A 181 39.37 39.08 38.09
CA GLU A 181 40.15 40.01 37.29
C GLU A 181 39.95 41.46 37.74
N PHE A 182 38.73 41.81 38.15
CA PHE A 182 38.41 43.13 38.68
C PHE A 182 38.90 43.29 40.13
N VAL A 183 40.02 44.01 40.29
CA VAL A 183 40.75 44.15 41.56
C VAL A 183 39.89 44.56 42.76
N PRO A 184 38.99 45.58 42.67
CA PRO A 184 38.20 46.01 43.82
C PRO A 184 37.23 44.92 44.33
N LEU A 185 36.61 44.18 43.42
CA LEU A 185 35.70 43.10 43.76
C LEU A 185 36.44 41.87 44.28
N ARG A 186 37.58 41.52 43.69
CA ARG A 186 38.43 40.43 44.20
C ARG A 186 38.81 40.67 45.66
N GLN A 187 39.19 41.90 46.02
CA GLN A 187 39.52 42.23 47.41
C GLN A 187 38.30 42.11 48.32
N GLN A 188 37.14 42.65 47.91
CA GLN A 188 35.91 42.50 48.69
C GLN A 188 35.49 41.04 48.90
N LEU A 189 35.60 40.20 47.88
CA LEU A 189 35.30 38.78 47.98
C LEU A 189 36.27 38.04 48.91
N ARG A 190 37.56 38.42 48.92
CA ARG A 190 38.53 37.89 49.90
C ARG A 190 38.18 38.31 51.31
N ASP A 191 37.82 39.57 51.51
CA ASP A 191 37.40 40.06 52.83
C ASP A 191 36.11 39.37 53.29
N TYR A 192 35.18 39.09 52.36
CA TYR A 192 33.95 38.34 52.65
C TYR A 192 34.23 36.88 53.01
N LEU A 193 35.13 36.21 52.26
CA LEU A 193 35.60 34.86 52.58
C LEU A 193 36.24 34.82 53.98
N GLN A 194 37.08 35.79 54.33
CA GLN A 194 37.69 35.91 55.65
C GLN A 194 36.67 36.20 56.76
N ALA A 195 35.70 37.09 56.52
CA ALA A 195 34.64 37.37 57.49
C ALA A 195 33.73 36.15 57.73
N ALA A 196 33.60 35.27 56.73
CA ALA A 196 32.88 34.01 56.83
C ALA A 196 33.71 32.89 57.50
N GLU A 197 35.01 33.07 57.74
CA GLU A 197 35.83 32.10 58.47
C GLU A 197 35.40 32.03 59.95
N GLY A 198 34.68 30.95 60.30
CA GLY A 198 34.13 30.72 61.64
C GLY A 198 32.61 30.54 61.68
N ALA A 199 31.90 30.88 60.60
CA ALA A 199 30.49 30.54 60.43
C ALA A 199 30.33 29.08 60.00
N ALA A 200 29.22 28.44 60.41
CA ALA A 200 28.93 27.08 59.98
C ALA A 200 28.69 27.07 58.44
N PRO A 201 29.23 26.08 57.70
CA PRO A 201 28.91 25.94 56.29
C PRO A 201 27.40 25.70 56.12
N PRO A 202 26.78 26.20 55.04
CA PRO A 202 25.34 26.03 54.83
C PRO A 202 24.95 24.56 54.78
N ALA A 203 23.77 24.24 55.31
CA ALA A 203 23.26 22.86 55.42
C ALA A 203 22.96 22.20 54.05
N ALA A 204 22.73 23.01 53.01
CA ALA A 204 22.44 22.56 51.66
C ALA A 204 23.38 23.23 50.64
N LEU A 205 23.87 22.43 49.69
CA LEU A 205 24.64 22.92 48.56
C LEU A 205 23.72 23.47 47.46
N PRO A 206 24.13 24.51 46.73
CA PRO A 206 23.36 25.01 45.59
C PRO A 206 23.27 23.96 44.48
N ALA A 207 22.13 23.88 43.79
CA ALA A 207 21.95 23.02 42.63
C ALA A 207 22.78 23.53 41.43
N LEU A 208 23.28 22.60 40.60
CA LEU A 208 24.05 22.91 39.38
C LEU A 208 23.34 22.45 38.10
N ASP A 209 22.12 21.89 38.22
CA ASP A 209 21.41 21.19 37.15
C ASP A 209 20.99 22.12 36.00
N ASP A 210 20.83 23.41 36.29
CA ASP A 210 20.44 24.48 35.37
C ASP A 210 21.62 25.14 34.64
N LEU A 211 22.87 24.87 35.05
CA LEU A 211 24.06 25.45 34.42
C LEU A 211 24.51 24.61 33.21
N ASP A 212 24.82 25.26 32.08
CA ASP A 212 25.40 24.58 30.92
C ASP A 212 26.89 24.19 31.15
N GLU A 213 27.48 23.49 30.18
CA GLU A 213 28.85 22.95 30.32
C GLU A 213 29.91 24.05 30.44
N ASP A 214 29.77 25.12 29.68
CA ASP A 214 30.71 26.25 29.69
C ASP A 214 30.62 27.02 31.02
N ALA A 215 29.40 27.24 31.54
CA ALA A 215 29.18 27.90 32.82
C ALA A 215 29.77 27.08 33.99
N VAL A 216 29.59 25.77 34.01
CA VAL A 216 30.21 24.91 35.04
C VAL A 216 31.73 24.88 34.92
N GLY A 217 32.26 24.91 33.69
CA GLY A 217 33.70 25.04 33.43
C GLY A 217 34.28 26.36 33.96
N HIS A 218 33.64 27.48 33.65
CA HIS A 218 34.02 28.80 34.17
C HIS A 218 33.92 28.88 35.69
N LEU A 219 32.87 28.31 36.28
CA LEU A 219 32.68 28.24 37.72
C LEU A 219 33.83 27.44 38.38
N ARG A 220 34.17 26.26 37.85
CA ARG A 220 35.30 25.44 38.31
C ARG A 220 36.59 26.25 38.35
N ASP A 221 36.91 26.91 37.24
CA ASP A 221 38.18 27.63 37.09
C ASP A 221 38.23 28.87 37.98
N THR A 222 37.09 29.55 38.15
CA THR A 222 36.95 30.72 39.02
C THR A 222 37.09 30.33 40.49
N LEU A 223 36.37 29.30 40.96
CA LEU A 223 36.46 28.83 42.34
C LEU A 223 37.87 28.37 42.72
N LYS A 224 38.59 27.72 41.80
CA LYS A 224 40.00 27.32 42.01
C LYS A 224 40.93 28.49 42.27
N ARG A 225 40.68 29.64 41.63
CA ARG A 225 41.52 30.85 41.81
C ARG A 225 41.42 31.44 43.22
N PHE A 226 40.26 31.32 43.89
CA PHE A 226 40.05 31.87 45.24
C PHE A 226 40.80 31.11 46.35
N GLN A 227 41.14 29.83 46.16
CA GLN A 227 41.95 29.02 47.09
C GLN A 227 41.46 29.05 48.57
N SER A 228 40.15 29.00 48.80
CA SER A 228 39.57 29.02 50.16
C SER A 228 38.99 27.65 50.56
N PRO A 229 39.26 27.14 51.78
CA PRO A 229 38.67 25.89 52.30
C PRO A 229 37.14 25.91 52.37
N LEU A 230 36.54 27.09 52.59
CA LEU A 230 35.08 27.25 52.68
C LEU A 230 34.38 26.93 51.35
N LEU A 231 35.09 27.03 50.22
CA LEU A 231 34.58 26.73 48.89
C LEU A 231 34.76 25.26 48.50
N ALA A 232 35.49 24.47 49.29
CA ALA A 232 35.81 23.07 48.96
C ALA A 232 34.56 22.20 48.69
N PRO A 233 33.45 22.30 49.46
CA PRO A 233 32.23 21.53 49.19
C PRO A 233 31.62 21.83 47.81
N LEU A 234 31.57 23.11 47.42
CA LEU A 234 31.06 23.53 46.12
C LEU A 234 32.04 23.18 44.98
N GLN A 235 33.34 23.32 45.21
CA GLN A 235 34.37 22.89 44.26
C GLN A 235 34.26 21.40 43.98
N GLU A 236 34.07 20.57 45.01
CA GLU A 236 33.92 19.12 44.84
C GLU A 236 32.64 18.78 44.07
N GLN A 237 31.54 19.47 44.34
CA GLN A 237 30.28 19.30 43.59
C GLN A 237 30.44 19.68 42.11
N VAL A 238 31.12 20.79 41.83
CA VAL A 238 31.41 21.25 40.46
C VAL A 238 32.34 20.28 39.74
N GLU A 239 33.39 19.78 40.39
CA GLU A 239 34.29 18.77 39.80
C GLU A 239 33.56 17.46 39.49
N ARG A 240 32.65 17.01 40.37
CA ARG A 240 31.78 15.86 40.09
C ARG A 240 30.87 16.11 38.88
N ALA A 241 30.28 17.30 38.77
CA ALA A 241 29.42 17.67 37.64
C ALA A 241 30.20 17.72 36.31
N VAL A 242 31.41 18.29 36.31
CA VAL A 242 32.30 18.30 35.13
C VAL A 242 32.70 16.88 34.76
N GLY A 243 33.05 16.05 35.73
CA GLY A 243 33.37 14.64 35.53
C GLY A 243 32.21 13.88 34.85
N ALA A 244 31.00 13.97 35.41
CA ALA A 244 29.81 13.32 34.87
C ALA A 244 29.46 13.77 33.44
N ARG A 245 29.63 15.07 33.13
CA ARG A 245 29.40 15.62 31.78
C ARG A 245 30.45 15.16 30.77
N ARG A 246 31.73 15.12 31.18
CA ARG A 246 32.82 14.58 30.35
C ARG A 246 32.63 13.10 30.07
N GLU A 247 32.25 12.31 31.07
CA GLU A 247 31.93 10.88 30.93
C GLU A 247 30.77 10.67 29.96
N SER A 248 29.71 11.46 30.10
CA SER A 248 28.55 11.43 29.21
C SER A 248 28.90 11.83 27.77
N ARG A 249 29.86 12.75 27.57
CA ARG A 249 30.35 13.13 26.24
C ARG A 249 31.15 12.00 25.58
N VAL A 250 32.08 11.38 26.32
CA VAL A 250 32.89 10.27 25.80
C VAL A 250 31.98 9.09 25.47
N LEU A 251 31.21 8.61 26.45
CA LEU A 251 30.30 7.47 26.27
C LEU A 251 29.14 7.77 25.31
N GLY A 252 28.67 9.02 25.23
CA GLY A 252 27.66 9.47 24.28
C GLY A 252 28.09 9.35 22.82
N GLY A 253 29.40 9.32 22.54
CA GLY A 253 29.95 9.02 21.22
C GLY A 253 29.94 7.52 20.85
N PHE A 254 29.57 6.63 21.78
CA PHE A 254 29.53 5.17 21.59
C PHE A 254 28.16 4.56 21.88
N GLY A 255 27.30 5.23 22.65
CA GLY A 255 26.01 4.70 23.10
C GLY A 255 25.30 5.65 24.06
N ARG A 256 24.50 5.09 24.97
CA ARG A 256 23.66 5.85 25.90
C ARG A 256 24.12 5.68 27.34
N VAL A 257 24.28 6.79 28.04
CA VAL A 257 24.60 6.82 29.47
C VAL A 257 23.32 6.96 30.28
N ASN A 258 23.17 6.10 31.28
CA ASN A 258 22.01 5.99 32.16
C ASN A 258 20.67 6.06 31.40
N PRO A 259 20.49 5.24 30.35
CA PRO A 259 19.35 5.36 29.45
C PRO A 259 18.03 5.29 30.21
N ALA A 260 17.07 6.13 29.81
CA ALA A 260 15.69 5.98 30.27
C ALA A 260 15.21 4.57 29.91
N LEU A 261 14.55 3.90 30.85
CA LEU A 261 14.08 2.55 30.62
C LEU A 261 12.93 2.58 29.61
N LYS A 262 12.86 1.54 28.78
CA LYS A 262 11.77 1.41 27.82
C LYS A 262 10.44 1.29 28.58
N PRO A 263 9.37 1.98 28.13
CA PRO A 263 8.03 1.81 28.68
C PRO A 263 7.55 0.40 28.29
N ARG A 264 7.62 -0.52 29.25
CA ARG A 264 7.23 -1.92 29.13
C ARG A 264 6.48 -2.30 30.39
N THR A 265 5.54 -3.23 30.29
CA THR A 265 4.87 -3.79 31.46
C THR A 265 5.86 -4.64 32.25
N ARG A 266 6.06 -4.28 33.53
CA ARG A 266 7.02 -4.90 34.44
C ARG A 266 6.28 -5.60 35.56
N ILE A 267 5.90 -6.85 35.35
CA ILE A 267 5.28 -7.67 36.40
C ILE A 267 6.37 -8.50 37.05
N VAL A 268 6.67 -8.16 38.31
CA VAL A 268 7.65 -8.89 39.11
C VAL A 268 6.97 -10.09 39.78
N HIS A 269 7.30 -11.27 39.28
CA HIS A 269 6.90 -12.55 39.85
C HIS A 269 8.03 -13.15 40.69
N ASP A 270 7.71 -14.16 41.50
CA ASP A 270 8.60 -14.60 42.58
C ASP A 270 9.93 -15.15 42.04
N GLU A 271 9.91 -15.87 40.92
CA GLU A 271 11.12 -16.37 40.26
C GLU A 271 11.98 -15.22 39.70
N LEU A 272 11.38 -14.27 38.99
CA LEU A 272 12.10 -13.08 38.49
C LEU A 272 12.69 -12.23 39.63
N ALA A 273 11.96 -12.10 40.75
CA ALA A 273 12.45 -11.40 41.94
C ALA A 273 13.68 -12.09 42.53
N ALA A 274 13.66 -13.42 42.63
CA ALA A 274 14.79 -14.21 43.09
C ALA A 274 16.01 -14.05 42.17
N GLN A 275 15.81 -14.09 40.85
CA GLN A 275 16.90 -13.88 39.88
C GLN A 275 17.44 -12.44 39.90
N LEU A 276 16.57 -11.44 40.09
CA LEU A 276 16.98 -10.04 40.24
C LEU A 276 17.83 -9.84 41.48
N GLN A 277 17.42 -10.43 42.61
CA GLN A 277 18.18 -10.36 43.85
C GLN A 277 19.55 -11.05 43.71
N ARG A 278 19.59 -12.22 43.08
CA ARG A 278 20.84 -12.94 42.79
C ARG A 278 21.80 -12.12 41.91
N LEU A 279 21.29 -11.48 40.86
CA LEU A 279 22.10 -10.60 40.01
C LEU A 279 22.61 -9.38 40.76
N HIS A 280 21.74 -8.76 41.57
CA HIS A 280 22.14 -7.61 42.38
C HIS A 280 23.26 -7.96 43.36
N GLU A 281 23.15 -9.08 44.07
CA GLU A 281 24.19 -9.58 44.98
C GLU A 281 25.52 -9.86 44.26
N LEU A 282 25.46 -10.42 43.05
CA LEU A 282 26.64 -10.66 42.23
C LEU A 282 27.37 -9.36 41.87
N TYR A 283 26.64 -8.34 41.40
CA TYR A 283 27.26 -7.06 41.02
C TYR A 283 27.67 -6.21 42.22
N ALA A 284 26.96 -6.34 43.36
CA ALA A 284 27.31 -5.65 44.61
C ALA A 284 28.57 -6.22 45.28
N GLY A 285 29.00 -7.43 44.91
CA GLY A 285 30.23 -8.04 45.37
C GLY A 285 31.51 -7.28 44.97
N ASP A 286 32.63 -7.62 45.62
CA ASP A 286 33.92 -6.98 45.33
C ASP A 286 34.55 -7.44 44.01
N GLU A 287 34.23 -8.65 43.53
CA GLU A 287 34.73 -9.18 42.26
C GLU A 287 33.93 -8.61 41.07
N ALA A 288 34.63 -8.22 40.00
CA ALA A 288 33.97 -7.80 38.77
C ALA A 288 33.43 -9.01 38.03
N ALA A 289 32.12 -9.22 38.11
CA ALA A 289 31.43 -10.27 37.38
C ALA A 289 30.85 -9.72 36.05
N SER A 290 31.04 -10.48 34.98
CA SER A 290 30.28 -10.30 33.73
C SER A 290 29.27 -11.43 33.59
N VAL A 291 28.05 -11.11 33.14
CA VAL A 291 26.92 -12.03 33.15
C VAL A 291 26.29 -12.15 31.77
N LEU A 292 25.95 -13.38 31.39
CA LEU A 292 25.09 -13.68 30.25
C LEU A 292 23.75 -14.22 30.74
N VAL A 293 22.69 -13.49 30.46
CA VAL A 293 21.32 -13.93 30.72
C VAL A 293 20.84 -14.75 29.52
N SER A 294 20.73 -16.06 29.72
CA SER A 294 20.33 -17.04 28.72
C SER A 294 18.88 -17.45 28.91
N GLY A 295 18.09 -17.46 27.84
CA GLY A 295 16.69 -17.88 27.88
C GLY A 295 16.00 -17.64 26.55
N GLU A 296 14.87 -18.29 26.35
CA GLU A 296 14.08 -18.15 25.13
C GLU A 296 13.42 -16.76 25.02
N HIS A 297 12.89 -16.40 23.84
CA HIS A 297 12.20 -15.12 23.68
C HIS A 297 10.88 -15.09 24.47
N GLY A 298 10.71 -14.08 25.33
CA GLY A 298 9.49 -13.88 26.13
C GLY A 298 9.61 -14.22 27.62
N VAL A 299 10.67 -14.91 28.05
CA VAL A 299 10.86 -15.32 29.47
C VAL A 299 11.20 -14.18 30.44
N GLY A 300 11.32 -12.94 29.94
CA GLY A 300 11.57 -11.76 30.80
C GLY A 300 13.04 -11.32 30.94
N LYS A 301 13.96 -11.81 30.09
CA LYS A 301 15.40 -11.42 30.10
C LYS A 301 15.61 -9.90 30.15
N SER A 302 15.01 -9.16 29.21
CA SER A 302 15.18 -7.71 29.17
C SER A 302 14.53 -7.00 30.35
N VAL A 303 13.42 -7.52 30.87
CA VAL A 303 12.75 -6.97 32.06
C VAL A 303 13.65 -7.13 33.29
N LEU A 304 14.29 -8.30 33.44
CA LEU A 304 15.26 -8.54 34.50
C LEU A 304 16.42 -7.53 34.47
N ILE A 305 16.99 -7.29 33.28
CA ILE A 305 18.10 -6.35 33.10
C ILE A 305 17.63 -4.90 33.29
N ASP A 306 16.43 -4.55 32.84
CA ASP A 306 15.84 -3.22 33.05
C ASP A 306 15.68 -2.93 34.55
N LEU A 307 15.12 -3.88 35.31
CA LEU A 307 14.94 -3.77 36.76
C LEU A 307 16.28 -3.71 37.51
N LEU A 308 17.27 -4.51 37.10
CA LEU A 308 18.62 -4.45 37.65
C LEU A 308 19.25 -3.08 37.37
N SER A 309 19.16 -2.59 36.14
CA SER A 309 19.71 -1.30 35.73
C SER A 309 19.06 -0.14 36.48
N GLU A 310 17.75 -0.22 36.75
CA GLU A 310 17.04 0.73 37.60
C GLU A 310 17.59 0.75 39.02
N ARG A 311 17.69 -0.42 39.64
CA ARG A 311 18.19 -0.57 41.00
C ARG A 311 19.64 -0.09 41.14
N LEU A 312 20.52 -0.46 40.22
CA LEU A 312 21.93 -0.04 40.23
C LEU A 312 22.07 1.48 40.03
N ARG A 313 21.28 2.09 39.13
CA ARG A 313 21.28 3.56 38.96
C ARG A 313 20.86 4.28 40.23
N ASN A 314 19.84 3.79 40.93
CA ASN A 314 19.41 4.35 42.22
C ASN A 314 20.51 4.24 43.30
N GLU A 315 21.42 3.28 43.17
CA GLU A 315 22.60 3.12 44.02
C GLU A 315 23.83 3.92 43.54
N GLY A 316 23.67 4.75 42.51
CA GLY A 316 24.70 5.62 41.95
C GLY A 316 25.66 4.93 40.97
N TRP A 317 25.26 3.82 40.36
CA TRP A 317 26.04 3.19 39.30
C TRP A 317 25.90 3.91 37.96
N LEU A 318 27.00 3.91 37.20
CA LEU A 318 27.01 4.28 35.79
C LEU A 318 26.53 3.09 34.95
N VAL A 319 25.31 3.16 34.41
CA VAL A 319 24.79 2.16 33.48
C VAL A 319 24.97 2.68 32.06
N PHE A 320 25.79 2.00 31.27
CA PHE A 320 26.06 2.33 29.88
C PHE A 320 25.43 1.29 28.96
N GLU A 321 24.62 1.69 28.00
CA GLU A 321 24.02 0.80 26.99
C GLU A 321 24.60 1.11 25.62
N ALA A 322 25.24 0.11 25.00
CA ALA A 322 25.73 0.21 23.64
C ALA A 322 25.76 -1.16 22.96
N SER A 323 25.27 -1.21 21.73
CA SER A 323 25.39 -2.35 20.82
C SER A 323 26.74 -2.35 20.10
N ALA A 324 27.10 -3.49 19.50
CA ALA A 324 28.31 -3.59 18.69
C ALA A 324 28.34 -2.55 17.55
N ALA A 325 27.18 -2.28 16.93
CA ALA A 325 27.05 -1.33 15.84
C ALA A 325 27.27 0.12 16.29
N GLU A 326 26.77 0.51 17.46
CA GLU A 326 26.97 1.87 18.00
C GLU A 326 28.42 2.11 18.40
N VAL A 327 29.11 1.10 18.95
CA VAL A 327 30.55 1.17 19.22
C VAL A 327 31.37 1.33 17.93
N LEU A 328 30.94 0.68 16.84
CA LEU A 328 31.57 0.72 15.52
C LEU A 328 31.22 1.97 14.70
N ALA A 329 30.15 2.68 15.03
CA ALA A 329 29.66 3.82 14.27
C ALA A 329 30.71 4.94 14.20
N GLY A 330 30.94 5.48 12.99
CA GLY A 330 31.85 6.62 12.75
C GLY A 330 33.28 6.25 12.34
N GLN A 331 33.59 4.98 12.06
CA GLN A 331 34.95 4.56 11.67
C GLN A 331 35.14 4.51 10.16
N SER A 332 36.28 5.02 9.69
CA SER A 332 36.69 4.93 8.28
C SER A 332 38.03 4.21 8.09
N TYR A 333 38.83 4.06 9.16
CA TYR A 333 40.20 3.53 9.07
C TYR A 333 40.49 2.38 10.06
N ILE A 334 41.39 1.48 9.64
CA ILE A 334 41.89 0.35 10.43
C ILE A 334 42.76 0.90 11.59
N GLY A 335 42.42 0.55 12.83
CA GLY A 335 43.12 0.98 14.06
C GLY A 335 42.32 1.94 14.95
N GLU A 336 41.39 2.70 14.37
CA GLU A 336 40.48 3.60 15.11
C GLU A 336 39.58 2.82 16.09
N LEU A 337 39.23 1.57 15.75
CA LEU A 337 38.43 0.69 16.62
C LEU A 337 39.12 0.41 17.95
N GLU A 338 40.39 0.03 17.93
CA GLU A 338 41.12 -0.38 19.14
C GLU A 338 41.30 0.81 20.09
N GLU A 339 41.59 2.00 19.55
CA GLU A 339 41.70 3.24 20.33
C GLU A 339 40.36 3.63 20.95
N ARG A 340 39.28 3.56 20.16
CA ARG A 340 37.91 3.80 20.63
C ARG A 340 37.49 2.86 21.75
N VAL A 341 37.75 1.57 21.59
CA VAL A 341 37.47 0.57 22.63
C VAL A 341 38.30 0.87 23.88
N ARG A 342 39.57 1.28 23.74
CA ARG A 342 40.42 1.67 24.87
C ARG A 342 39.89 2.89 25.61
N GLU A 343 39.42 3.92 24.90
CA GLU A 343 38.78 5.11 25.49
C GLU A 343 37.52 4.74 26.28
N MET A 344 36.64 3.92 25.68
CA MET A 344 35.43 3.43 26.32
C MET A 344 35.75 2.64 27.60
N LEU A 345 36.69 1.69 27.52
CA LEU A 345 37.14 0.90 28.67
C LEU A 345 37.78 1.77 29.75
N GLY A 346 38.48 2.84 29.39
CA GLY A 346 39.05 3.81 30.33
C GLY A 346 38.00 4.48 31.22
N VAL A 347 36.80 4.74 30.67
CA VAL A 347 35.68 5.28 31.45
C VAL A 347 34.98 4.19 32.28
N LEU A 348 34.80 2.99 31.70
CA LEU A 348 34.08 1.88 32.32
C LEU A 348 34.88 1.13 33.39
N ASN A 349 36.22 1.28 33.43
CA ASN A 349 37.08 0.64 34.42
C ASN A 349 36.94 1.29 35.82
N ARG A 350 35.84 0.97 36.51
CA ARG A 350 35.55 1.40 37.88
C ARG A 350 34.62 0.40 38.58
N LYS A 351 34.55 0.45 39.92
CA LYS A 351 33.72 -0.47 40.70
C LYS A 351 32.22 -0.40 40.36
N ARG A 352 31.68 0.82 40.15
CA ARG A 352 30.24 1.07 39.94
C ARG A 352 29.91 1.48 38.51
N ALA A 353 30.38 0.70 37.53
CA ALA A 353 29.98 0.84 36.14
C ALA A 353 29.51 -0.51 35.59
N LEU A 354 28.44 -0.50 34.80
CA LEU A 354 27.88 -1.66 34.13
C LEU A 354 27.69 -1.33 32.65
N TRP A 355 28.27 -2.15 31.77
CA TRP A 355 27.95 -2.10 30.35
C TRP A 355 26.86 -3.12 30.01
N ARG A 356 25.71 -2.63 29.57
CA ARG A 356 24.60 -3.41 29.03
C ARG A 356 24.75 -3.56 27.52
N VAL A 357 24.74 -4.81 27.05
CA VAL A 357 24.77 -5.15 25.62
C VAL A 357 23.49 -5.90 25.23
N SER A 358 22.67 -5.26 24.41
CA SER A 358 21.34 -5.78 24.02
C SER A 358 21.42 -7.03 23.14
N GLU A 359 22.38 -7.07 22.20
CA GLU A 359 22.64 -8.18 21.29
C GLU A 359 24.08 -8.67 21.49
N PHE A 360 24.30 -9.54 22.49
CA PHE A 360 25.67 -9.91 22.87
C PHE A 360 26.40 -10.70 21.77
N VAL A 361 25.68 -11.54 21.02
CA VAL A 361 26.24 -12.39 19.95
C VAL A 361 26.89 -11.56 18.86
N ASP A 362 26.36 -10.37 18.57
CA ASP A 362 26.88 -9.48 17.55
C ASP A 362 28.34 -9.07 17.83
N LEU A 363 28.75 -9.02 19.10
CA LEU A 363 30.14 -8.73 19.46
C LEU A 363 31.13 -9.75 18.90
N LEU A 364 30.69 -11.00 18.65
CA LEU A 364 31.56 -12.06 18.11
C LEU A 364 31.97 -11.77 16.67
N ALA A 365 31.05 -11.30 15.83
CA ALA A 365 31.25 -11.15 14.39
C ALA A 365 31.53 -9.70 13.97
N LYS A 366 30.89 -8.72 14.62
CA LYS A 366 31.03 -7.31 14.24
C LYS A 366 32.39 -6.76 14.68
N GLY A 367 33.05 -6.07 13.75
CA GLY A 367 34.44 -5.61 13.90
C GLY A 367 35.46 -6.48 13.17
N ALA A 368 35.09 -7.71 12.76
CA ALA A 368 35.94 -8.56 11.93
C ALA A 368 35.96 -8.09 10.47
N HIS A 369 37.13 -8.17 9.82
CA HIS A 369 37.29 -7.84 8.40
C HIS A 369 38.16 -8.88 7.70
N SER A 370 38.24 -8.85 6.36
CA SER A 370 38.93 -9.89 5.56
C SER A 370 40.42 -10.11 5.88
N ARG A 371 41.03 -9.24 6.69
CA ARG A 371 42.44 -9.31 7.12
C ARG A 371 42.63 -9.62 8.61
N ASP A 372 41.61 -9.42 9.44
CA ASP A 372 41.63 -9.76 10.87
C ASP A 372 40.25 -10.31 11.28
N PRO A 373 40.16 -11.61 11.61
CA PRO A 373 38.91 -12.24 11.98
C PRO A 373 38.45 -11.91 13.41
N ARG A 374 39.20 -11.10 14.17
CA ARG A 374 38.85 -10.74 15.55
C ARG A 374 37.67 -9.77 15.58
N GLY A 375 36.63 -10.14 16.31
CA GLY A 375 35.46 -9.28 16.54
C GLY A 375 35.65 -8.34 17.74
N LEU A 376 34.67 -7.48 17.99
CA LEU A 376 34.67 -6.57 19.15
C LEU A 376 34.77 -7.33 20.50
N LEU A 377 34.20 -8.53 20.58
CA LEU A 377 34.31 -9.40 21.75
C LEU A 377 35.78 -9.71 22.08
N ASP A 378 36.60 -10.00 21.06
CA ASP A 378 38.02 -10.34 21.24
C ASP A 378 38.83 -9.13 21.74
N LEU A 379 38.37 -7.90 21.47
CA LEU A 379 39.02 -6.67 21.96
C LEU A 379 38.70 -6.36 23.42
N VAL A 380 37.50 -6.73 23.90
CA VAL A 380 37.05 -6.44 25.28
C VAL A 380 37.32 -7.59 26.25
N LEU A 381 37.48 -8.83 25.75
CA LEU A 381 37.80 -10.02 26.56
C LEU A 381 38.98 -9.81 27.52
N PRO A 382 40.12 -9.22 27.12
CA PRO A 382 41.23 -8.99 28.04
C PRO A 382 40.87 -8.13 29.26
N ALA A 383 39.96 -7.15 29.12
CA ALA A 383 39.51 -6.33 30.23
C ALA A 383 38.55 -7.09 31.17
N ILE A 384 37.77 -8.02 30.63
CA ILE A 384 36.91 -8.92 31.41
C ILE A 384 37.77 -9.91 32.21
N GLU A 385 38.80 -10.49 31.58
CA GLU A 385 39.73 -11.42 32.23
C GLU A 385 40.48 -10.78 33.40
N ARG A 386 40.82 -9.48 33.31
CA ARG A 386 41.44 -8.71 34.39
C ARG A 386 40.46 -8.21 35.46
N GLY A 387 39.15 -8.40 35.27
CA GLY A 387 38.13 -7.87 36.19
C GLY A 387 37.99 -6.34 36.14
N GLU A 388 38.38 -5.71 35.03
CA GLU A 388 38.28 -4.27 34.81
C GLU A 388 36.91 -3.87 34.23
N LEU A 389 36.15 -4.83 33.70
CA LEU A 389 34.88 -4.58 33.02
C LEU A 389 33.76 -5.47 33.59
N ARG A 390 32.66 -4.83 33.98
CA ARG A 390 31.39 -5.49 34.31
C ARG A 390 30.43 -5.34 33.14
N LEU A 391 30.03 -6.47 32.56
CA LEU A 391 29.14 -6.51 31.41
C LEU A 391 27.90 -7.35 31.74
N ILE A 392 26.74 -6.97 31.20
CA ILE A 392 25.56 -7.83 31.12
C ILE A 392 25.05 -7.93 29.69
N GLY A 393 24.82 -9.17 29.22
CA GLY A 393 24.34 -9.45 27.88
C GLY A 393 23.16 -10.42 27.86
N GLU A 394 22.26 -10.26 26.89
CA GLU A 394 21.16 -11.20 26.63
C GLU A 394 21.55 -12.18 25.51
N VAL A 395 21.27 -13.47 25.71
CA VAL A 395 21.47 -14.52 24.70
C VAL A 395 20.34 -15.55 24.75
N THR A 396 20.13 -16.29 23.67
CA THR A 396 19.30 -17.51 23.67
C THR A 396 20.14 -18.74 23.99
N PRO A 397 19.54 -19.87 24.44
CA PRO A 397 20.30 -21.10 24.69
C PRO A 397 21.09 -21.58 23.48
N ARG A 398 20.53 -21.44 22.28
CA ARG A 398 21.19 -21.80 21.02
C ARG A 398 22.36 -20.87 20.69
N GLN A 399 22.15 -19.56 20.82
CA GLN A 399 23.23 -18.58 20.65
C GLN A 399 24.36 -18.79 21.66
N LEU A 400 24.02 -19.10 22.92
CA LEU A 400 25.00 -19.44 23.94
C LEU A 400 25.82 -20.68 23.55
N ALA A 401 25.18 -21.74 23.04
CA ALA A 401 25.90 -22.92 22.59
C ALA A 401 26.88 -22.58 21.44
N GLN A 402 26.46 -21.78 20.48
CA GLN A 402 27.32 -21.30 19.39
C GLN A 402 28.49 -20.45 19.90
N LEU A 403 28.23 -19.53 20.83
CA LEU A 403 29.24 -18.69 21.47
C LEU A 403 30.29 -19.52 22.21
N LEU A 404 29.87 -20.53 22.97
CA LEU A 404 30.76 -21.40 23.72
C LEU A 404 31.62 -22.30 22.81
N VAL A 405 31.09 -22.69 21.65
CA VAL A 405 31.88 -23.41 20.62
C VAL A 405 32.91 -22.48 19.99
N ALA A 406 32.52 -21.25 19.65
CA ALA A 406 33.41 -20.29 19.01
C ALA A 406 34.49 -19.72 19.95
N ARG A 407 34.15 -19.50 21.22
CA ARG A 407 35.02 -18.93 22.26
C ARG A 407 34.79 -19.63 23.62
N PRO A 408 35.48 -20.76 23.87
CA PRO A 408 35.34 -21.51 25.12
C PRO A 408 35.68 -20.69 26.39
N VAL A 409 36.52 -19.66 26.25
CA VAL A 409 36.93 -18.73 27.32
C VAL A 409 35.73 -18.07 28.03
N ILE A 410 34.62 -17.85 27.31
CA ILE A 410 33.39 -17.28 27.88
C ILE A 410 32.90 -18.10 29.09
N LYS A 411 33.04 -19.43 29.06
CA LYS A 411 32.59 -20.32 30.15
C LYS A 411 33.27 -20.03 31.49
N HIS A 412 34.48 -19.48 31.46
CA HIS A 412 35.30 -19.25 32.65
C HIS A 412 35.21 -17.82 33.17
N HIS A 413 34.92 -16.84 32.30
CA HIS A 413 34.90 -15.42 32.65
C HIS A 413 33.49 -14.80 32.71
N PHE A 414 32.47 -15.51 32.24
CA PHE A 414 31.08 -15.08 32.37
C PHE A 414 30.31 -16.02 33.29
N GLN A 415 29.50 -15.43 34.17
CA GLN A 415 28.46 -16.16 34.86
C GLN A 415 27.25 -16.30 33.94
N ILE A 416 26.79 -17.53 33.72
CA ILE A 416 25.62 -17.81 32.87
C ILE A 416 24.40 -17.94 33.77
N LEU A 417 23.43 -17.04 33.59
CA LEU A 417 22.14 -17.08 34.28
C LEU A 417 21.07 -17.62 33.32
N GLY A 418 20.53 -18.80 33.60
CA GLY A 418 19.43 -19.36 32.83
C GLY A 418 18.07 -18.86 33.34
N LEU A 419 17.22 -18.39 32.43
CA LEU A 419 15.80 -18.15 32.66
C LEU A 419 14.97 -19.18 31.87
N ALA A 420 14.19 -19.96 32.59
CA ALA A 420 13.23 -20.90 32.01
C ALA A 420 11.89 -20.19 31.75
N PRO A 421 11.08 -20.70 30.80
CA PRO A 421 9.68 -20.30 30.69
C PRO A 421 8.92 -20.61 31.98
N LEU A 422 8.02 -19.72 32.37
CA LEU A 422 7.24 -19.90 33.59
C LEU A 422 6.23 -21.06 33.44
N ASP A 423 6.09 -21.87 34.49
CA ASP A 423 5.14 -22.98 34.49
C ASP A 423 3.69 -22.50 34.35
N PRO A 424 2.81 -23.25 33.64
CA PRO A 424 1.40 -22.89 33.50
C PRO A 424 0.68 -22.64 34.84
N ALA A 425 1.05 -23.37 35.90
CA ALA A 425 0.47 -23.20 37.24
C ALA A 425 0.85 -21.85 37.88
N ALA A 426 1.99 -21.27 37.51
CA ALA A 426 2.46 -19.98 38.01
C ALA A 426 1.97 -18.80 37.17
N MET A 427 1.31 -19.03 36.03
CA MET A 427 0.79 -17.97 35.16
C MET A 427 -0.43 -17.24 35.74
N GLU A 428 -1.29 -17.95 36.46
CA GLU A 428 -2.50 -17.39 37.07
C GLU A 428 -2.16 -16.23 38.04
N PRO A 429 -1.23 -16.39 39.02
CA PRO A 429 -0.75 -15.27 39.85
C PRO A 429 -0.16 -14.11 39.05
N VAL A 430 0.55 -14.38 37.95
CA VAL A 430 1.16 -13.34 37.11
C VAL A 430 0.09 -12.50 36.40
N ALA A 431 -0.91 -13.16 35.83
CA ALA A 431 -2.05 -12.49 35.19
C ALA A 431 -2.85 -11.64 36.18
N GLN A 432 -3.05 -12.16 37.40
CA GLN A 432 -3.73 -11.41 38.47
C GLN A 432 -2.92 -10.19 38.94
N ARG A 433 -1.59 -10.31 39.10
CA ARG A 433 -0.71 -9.17 39.42
C ARG A 433 -0.73 -8.11 38.32
N TRP A 434 -0.79 -8.53 37.05
CA TRP A 434 -0.97 -7.61 35.92
C TRP A 434 -2.30 -6.85 36.02
N ALA A 435 -3.42 -7.56 36.21
CA ALA A 435 -4.73 -6.94 36.31
C ALA A 435 -4.85 -5.98 37.49
N GLN A 436 -4.22 -6.31 38.63
CA GLN A 436 -4.15 -5.43 39.79
C GLN A 436 -3.34 -4.15 39.50
N ALA A 437 -2.14 -4.28 38.92
CA ALA A 437 -1.29 -3.15 38.60
C ALA A 437 -1.96 -2.19 37.61
N GLU A 438 -2.65 -2.72 36.59
CA GLU A 438 -3.37 -1.90 35.62
C GLU A 438 -4.65 -1.30 36.21
N ARG A 439 -5.35 -2.01 37.11
CA ARG A 439 -6.48 -1.44 37.85
C ARG A 439 -6.08 -0.19 38.65
N GLU A 440 -4.92 -0.21 39.30
CA GLU A 440 -4.40 0.94 40.05
C GLU A 440 -4.06 2.12 39.13
N ARG A 441 -3.54 1.86 37.92
CA ARG A 441 -3.22 2.89 36.93
C ARG A 441 -4.45 3.51 36.26
N GLN A 442 -5.42 2.68 35.90
CA GLN A 442 -6.63 3.10 35.17
C GLN A 442 -7.74 3.61 36.10
N GLY A 443 -7.64 3.34 37.41
CA GLY A 443 -8.64 3.71 38.42
C GLY A 443 -9.96 2.94 38.30
N ARG A 444 -10.00 1.84 37.53
CA ARG A 444 -11.19 1.01 37.30
C ARG A 444 -10.79 -0.45 37.05
N GLU A 445 -11.74 -1.37 37.13
CA GLU A 445 -11.49 -2.78 36.85
C GLU A 445 -11.07 -3.01 35.39
N VAL A 446 -10.01 -3.79 35.19
CA VAL A 446 -9.37 -3.98 33.88
C VAL A 446 -9.72 -5.34 33.26
N ALA A 447 -9.76 -6.42 34.01
CA ALA A 447 -10.11 -7.75 33.52
C ALA A 447 -10.54 -8.64 34.70
N ASP A 448 -11.48 -9.55 34.46
CA ASP A 448 -11.88 -10.57 35.43
C ASP A 448 -11.01 -11.84 35.33
N ALA A 449 -11.06 -12.71 36.34
CA ALA A 449 -10.26 -13.94 36.36
C ALA A 449 -10.54 -14.84 35.16
N ARG A 450 -11.81 -14.95 34.73
CA ARG A 450 -12.21 -15.78 33.59
C ARG A 450 -11.57 -15.30 32.29
N THR A 451 -11.57 -13.99 32.04
CA THR A 451 -10.95 -13.41 30.83
C THR A 451 -9.44 -13.59 30.84
N LEU A 452 -8.79 -13.50 32.00
CA LEU A 452 -7.35 -13.77 32.13
C LEU A 452 -7.02 -15.23 31.79
N THR A 453 -7.79 -16.20 32.29
CA THR A 453 -7.61 -17.62 31.96
C THR A 453 -7.83 -17.89 30.47
N GLU A 454 -8.88 -17.32 29.87
CA GLU A 454 -9.12 -17.45 28.42
C GLU A 454 -8.01 -16.79 27.59
N ALA A 455 -7.53 -15.61 27.99
CA ALA A 455 -6.42 -14.94 27.33
C ALA A 455 -5.13 -15.78 27.38
N ALA A 456 -4.84 -16.44 28.50
CA ALA A 456 -3.70 -17.37 28.61
C ALA A 456 -3.84 -18.56 27.66
N ARG A 457 -5.03 -19.17 27.60
CA ARG A 457 -5.32 -20.28 26.68
C ARG A 457 -5.17 -19.86 25.21
N MET A 458 -5.78 -18.73 24.83
CA MET A 458 -5.73 -18.22 23.47
C MET A 458 -4.32 -17.76 23.08
N ALA A 459 -3.59 -17.10 23.98
CA ALA A 459 -2.21 -16.70 23.72
C ALA A 459 -1.32 -17.93 23.45
N ALA A 460 -1.50 -19.01 24.21
CA ALA A 460 -0.76 -20.25 24.00
C ALA A 460 -1.09 -20.93 22.67
N GLN A 461 -2.34 -20.85 22.23
CA GLN A 461 -2.81 -21.42 20.97
C GLN A 461 -2.31 -20.64 19.75
N TYR A 462 -2.42 -19.30 19.77
CA TYR A 462 -2.13 -18.46 18.62
C TYR A 462 -0.71 -17.90 18.58
N PHE A 463 0.02 -17.86 19.70
CA PHE A 463 1.41 -17.37 19.73
C PHE A 463 2.41 -18.37 20.34
N PRO A 464 2.40 -19.66 19.93
CA PRO A 464 3.25 -20.70 20.49
C PRO A 464 4.76 -20.50 20.23
N GLU A 465 5.16 -19.57 19.38
CA GLU A 465 6.55 -19.18 19.14
C GLU A 465 7.13 -18.28 20.25
N GLN A 466 6.26 -17.67 21.06
CA GLN A 466 6.62 -16.88 22.23
C GLN A 466 6.56 -17.73 23.50
N GLN A 467 7.38 -17.37 24.48
CA GLN A 467 7.39 -18.03 25.79
C GLN A 467 6.71 -17.19 26.87
N GLU A 468 6.29 -17.88 27.92
CA GLU A 468 5.73 -17.26 29.11
C GLU A 468 6.81 -16.65 30.02
N PRO A 469 6.49 -15.56 30.76
CA PRO A 469 5.18 -14.90 30.84
C PRO A 469 4.92 -13.83 29.77
N GLY A 470 5.91 -13.53 28.92
CA GLY A 470 5.84 -12.44 27.95
C GLY A 470 4.77 -12.62 26.88
N ARG A 471 4.45 -13.87 26.53
CA ARG A 471 3.38 -14.21 25.56
C ARG A 471 2.02 -13.71 26.04
N LEU A 472 1.61 -14.06 27.26
CA LEU A 472 0.34 -13.61 27.84
C LEU A 472 0.33 -12.09 28.06
N LEU A 473 1.35 -11.57 28.76
CA LEU A 473 1.35 -10.16 29.17
C LEU A 473 1.29 -9.21 27.97
N ARG A 474 1.97 -9.54 26.87
CA ARG A 474 1.90 -8.75 25.64
C ARG A 474 0.50 -8.75 25.03
N LEU A 475 -0.19 -9.89 25.01
CA LEU A 475 -1.57 -9.95 24.51
C LEU A 475 -2.51 -9.09 25.37
N LEU A 476 -2.36 -9.15 26.69
CA LEU A 476 -3.15 -8.36 27.63
C LEU A 476 -2.88 -6.86 27.49
N ASP A 477 -1.61 -6.46 27.36
CA ASP A 477 -1.21 -5.07 27.11
C ASP A 477 -1.81 -4.53 25.79
N ASP A 478 -1.70 -5.30 24.71
CA ASP A 478 -2.27 -4.94 23.40
C ASP A 478 -3.79 -4.80 23.47
N ALA A 479 -4.46 -5.69 24.21
CA ALA A 479 -5.91 -5.66 24.42
C ALA A 479 -6.33 -4.44 25.26
N LEU A 480 -5.60 -4.17 26.35
CA LEU A 480 -5.84 -3.01 27.21
C LEU A 480 -5.63 -1.70 26.44
N GLN A 481 -4.58 -1.60 25.64
CA GLN A 481 -4.32 -0.41 24.82
C GLN A 481 -5.46 -0.17 23.82
N ALA A 482 -5.97 -1.23 23.19
CA ALA A 482 -7.09 -1.10 22.26
C ALA A 482 -8.39 -0.71 22.97
N ALA A 483 -8.67 -1.31 24.12
CA ALA A 483 -9.87 -1.03 24.92
C ALA A 483 -9.87 0.39 25.52
N THR A 484 -8.71 0.91 25.91
CA THR A 484 -8.55 2.27 26.43
C THR A 484 -8.58 3.34 25.33
N ALA A 485 -8.12 3.01 24.13
CA ALA A 485 -8.17 3.90 22.97
C ALA A 485 -9.56 3.99 22.32
N ALA A 486 -10.49 3.11 22.65
CA ALA A 486 -11.89 3.18 22.19
C ALA A 486 -12.63 4.37 22.84
N ASP A 487 -13.58 4.97 22.11
CA ASP A 487 -14.41 6.08 22.60
C ASP A 487 -15.91 5.69 22.57
N PRO A 488 -16.56 5.47 23.73
CA PRO A 488 -15.98 5.50 25.09
C PRO A 488 -15.08 4.27 25.38
N PRO A 489 -14.19 4.34 26.40
CA PRO A 489 -13.32 3.22 26.77
C PRO A 489 -14.12 1.98 27.16
N THR A 490 -13.76 0.84 26.57
CA THR A 490 -14.48 -0.42 26.74
C THR A 490 -13.80 -1.31 27.78
N LEU A 491 -13.87 -0.93 29.06
CA LEU A 491 -13.35 -1.72 30.17
C LEU A 491 -14.49 -2.16 31.12
N PRO A 492 -14.41 -3.33 31.78
CA PRO A 492 -13.29 -4.28 31.78
C PRO A 492 -13.15 -5.08 30.48
N LEU A 493 -11.98 -5.68 30.27
CA LEU A 493 -11.68 -6.57 29.17
C LEU A 493 -12.56 -7.81 29.23
N ASP A 494 -13.11 -8.20 28.09
CA ASP A 494 -13.83 -9.46 27.87
C ASP A 494 -13.12 -10.37 26.85
N ALA A 495 -13.63 -11.59 26.70
CA ALA A 495 -13.08 -12.57 25.76
C ALA A 495 -13.18 -12.11 24.29
N GLU A 496 -14.16 -11.29 23.93
CA GLU A 496 -14.35 -10.80 22.56
C GLU A 496 -13.28 -9.78 22.18
N GLN A 497 -12.90 -8.91 23.11
CA GLN A 497 -11.81 -7.94 22.93
C GLN A 497 -10.44 -8.61 22.87
N VAL A 498 -10.23 -9.68 23.65
CA VAL A 498 -9.04 -10.51 23.54
C VAL A 498 -8.97 -11.16 22.16
N LEU A 499 -10.07 -11.77 21.68
CA LEU A 499 -10.15 -12.34 20.33
C LEU A 499 -9.94 -11.29 19.23
N ALA A 500 -10.53 -10.10 19.36
CA ALA A 500 -10.32 -8.99 18.43
C ALA A 500 -8.86 -8.53 18.38
N THR A 501 -8.17 -8.59 19.52
CA THR A 501 -6.73 -8.29 19.59
C THR A 501 -5.90 -9.37 18.91
N ILE A 502 -6.25 -10.65 19.08
CA ILE A 502 -5.63 -11.76 18.36
C ILE A 502 -5.87 -11.63 16.86
N ALA A 503 -7.11 -11.36 16.43
CA ALA A 503 -7.46 -11.16 15.02
C ALA A 503 -6.65 -10.01 14.40
N ARG A 504 -6.54 -8.86 15.08
CA ARG A 504 -5.72 -7.74 14.60
C ARG A 504 -4.23 -8.07 14.51
N ARG A 505 -3.69 -8.80 15.48
CA ARG A 505 -2.25 -9.14 15.53
C ARG A 505 -1.87 -10.25 14.55
N SER A 506 -2.69 -11.29 14.47
CA SER A 506 -2.53 -12.40 13.52
C SER A 506 -2.95 -12.03 12.10
N GLY A 507 -3.86 -11.07 11.94
CA GLY A 507 -4.54 -10.78 10.69
C GLY A 507 -5.69 -11.74 10.37
N LEU A 508 -5.83 -12.86 11.10
CA LEU A 508 -6.85 -13.86 10.83
C LEU A 508 -8.27 -13.30 11.03
N PRO A 509 -9.26 -13.73 10.23
CA PRO A 509 -10.62 -13.20 10.32
C PRO A 509 -11.28 -13.69 11.61
N LEU A 510 -12.10 -12.85 12.25
CA LEU A 510 -12.75 -13.19 13.52
C LEU A 510 -13.63 -14.45 13.42
N ASP A 511 -14.29 -14.67 12.29
CA ASP A 511 -15.08 -15.86 11.98
C ASP A 511 -14.23 -17.15 11.89
N VAL A 512 -12.92 -17.05 11.61
CA VAL A 512 -11.98 -18.19 11.64
C VAL A 512 -11.44 -18.45 13.05
N ILE A 513 -11.32 -17.43 13.90
CA ILE A 513 -10.73 -17.55 15.25
C ILE A 513 -11.79 -17.82 16.32
N ASP A 514 -13.00 -17.25 16.20
CA ASP A 514 -14.04 -17.32 17.23
C ASP A 514 -14.79 -18.66 17.17
N ASP A 515 -14.51 -19.56 18.10
CA ASP A 515 -15.15 -20.88 18.24
C ASP A 515 -16.68 -20.84 18.36
N ARG A 516 -17.26 -19.69 18.72
CA ARG A 516 -18.71 -19.52 18.89
C ARG A 516 -19.44 -19.27 17.56
N GLN A 517 -18.71 -18.86 16.52
CA GLN A 517 -19.28 -18.50 15.22
C GLN A 517 -19.13 -19.64 14.21
N SER A 518 -20.19 -19.91 13.45
CA SER A 518 -20.14 -20.85 12.33
C SER A 518 -19.48 -20.21 11.12
N LEU A 519 -18.62 -20.96 10.43
CA LEU A 519 -18.02 -20.54 9.18
C LEU A 519 -18.89 -20.97 7.99
N ASP A 520 -19.32 -20.01 7.17
CA ASP A 520 -20.09 -20.29 5.95
C ASP A 520 -19.16 -20.66 4.79
N LEU A 521 -18.93 -21.96 4.62
CA LEU A 521 -18.07 -22.49 3.56
C LEU A 521 -18.59 -22.20 2.14
N GLU A 522 -19.90 -22.03 1.96
CA GLU A 522 -20.48 -21.74 0.65
C GLU A 522 -20.20 -20.29 0.24
N ARG A 523 -20.31 -19.35 1.19
CA ARG A 523 -19.87 -17.97 1.00
C ARG A 523 -18.37 -17.88 0.69
N LEU A 524 -17.53 -18.64 1.39
CA LEU A 524 -16.09 -18.68 1.11
C LEU A 524 -15.80 -19.26 -0.28
N ARG A 525 -16.49 -20.34 -0.67
CA ARG A 525 -16.40 -20.93 -2.01
C ARG A 525 -16.79 -19.91 -3.08
N ALA A 526 -17.88 -19.18 -2.88
CA ALA A 526 -18.32 -18.12 -3.78
C ALA A 526 -17.26 -17.03 -3.94
N PHE A 527 -16.63 -16.59 -2.83
CA PHE A 527 -15.51 -15.64 -2.87
C PHE A 527 -14.37 -16.13 -3.78
N PHE A 528 -13.92 -17.38 -3.62
CA PHE A 528 -12.87 -17.94 -4.48
C PHE A 528 -13.29 -18.04 -5.94
N ARG A 529 -14.52 -18.50 -6.22
CA ARG A 529 -15.06 -18.62 -7.59
C ARG A 529 -15.20 -17.29 -8.30
N THR A 530 -15.49 -16.21 -7.56
CA THR A 530 -15.49 -14.86 -8.16
C THR A 530 -14.11 -14.46 -8.65
N ARG A 531 -13.02 -15.08 -8.17
CA ARG A 531 -11.63 -14.74 -8.51
C ARG A 531 -10.96 -15.74 -9.45
N VAL A 532 -11.11 -17.02 -9.18
CA VAL A 532 -10.48 -18.14 -9.90
C VAL A 532 -11.57 -19.01 -10.52
N ILE A 533 -11.53 -19.15 -11.85
CA ILE A 533 -12.55 -19.84 -12.64
C ILE A 533 -12.02 -21.21 -13.08
N GLY A 534 -12.83 -22.26 -12.95
CA GLY A 534 -12.53 -23.61 -13.45
C GLY A 534 -11.54 -24.44 -12.60
N GLN A 535 -11.26 -24.03 -11.36
CA GLN A 535 -10.27 -24.71 -10.48
C GLN A 535 -10.91 -25.15 -9.14
N ASP A 536 -12.09 -25.77 -9.18
CA ASP A 536 -12.83 -26.16 -7.97
C ASP A 536 -12.05 -27.12 -7.05
N GLU A 537 -11.29 -28.07 -7.60
CA GLU A 537 -10.45 -28.98 -6.79
C GLU A 537 -9.43 -28.20 -5.93
N ALA A 538 -8.87 -27.12 -6.47
CA ALA A 538 -7.91 -26.29 -5.77
C ALA A 538 -8.56 -25.43 -4.68
N VAL A 539 -9.75 -24.91 -4.96
CA VAL A 539 -10.56 -24.15 -4.00
C VAL A 539 -10.97 -25.06 -2.84
N ASP A 540 -11.44 -26.27 -3.12
CA ASP A 540 -11.93 -27.20 -2.10
C ASP A 540 -10.80 -27.66 -1.18
N ALA A 541 -9.61 -27.93 -1.72
CA ALA A 541 -8.44 -28.26 -0.91
C ALA A 541 -8.06 -27.14 0.09
N LEU A 542 -8.25 -25.88 -0.27
CA LEU A 542 -8.01 -24.74 0.62
C LEU A 542 -9.14 -24.57 1.64
N LEU A 543 -10.41 -24.73 1.22
CA LEU A 543 -11.56 -24.65 2.12
C LEU A 543 -11.52 -25.73 3.20
N ASP A 544 -11.17 -26.97 2.85
CA ASP A 544 -10.96 -28.06 3.81
C ASP A 544 -9.91 -27.67 4.87
N ARG A 545 -8.87 -26.97 4.44
CA ARG A 545 -7.81 -26.52 5.34
C ARG A 545 -8.24 -25.40 6.27
N ILE A 546 -9.00 -24.43 5.77
CA ILE A 546 -9.58 -23.36 6.58
C ILE A 546 -10.57 -23.96 7.60
N ALA A 547 -11.37 -24.95 7.19
CA ALA A 547 -12.27 -25.67 8.09
C ALA A 547 -11.52 -26.42 9.19
N MET A 548 -10.41 -27.10 8.87
CA MET A 548 -9.55 -27.74 9.87
C MET A 548 -8.92 -26.73 10.84
N LEU A 549 -8.46 -25.57 10.34
CA LEU A 549 -7.94 -24.49 11.17
C LEU A 549 -9.02 -23.95 12.13
N LYS A 550 -10.22 -23.66 11.61
CA LYS A 550 -11.39 -23.23 12.39
C LYS A 550 -11.77 -24.22 13.48
N ALA A 551 -11.68 -25.52 13.19
CA ALA A 551 -12.00 -26.60 14.12
C ALA A 551 -10.86 -26.89 15.11
N GLY A 552 -9.69 -26.24 14.99
CA GLY A 552 -8.51 -26.51 15.81
C GLY A 552 -7.93 -27.92 15.61
N LEU A 553 -8.14 -28.52 14.43
CA LEU A 553 -7.72 -29.89 14.09
C LEU A 553 -6.39 -29.94 13.30
N THR A 554 -5.70 -28.82 13.18
CA THR A 554 -4.38 -28.73 12.54
C THR A 554 -3.26 -29.19 13.47
N ASP A 555 -2.18 -29.72 12.91
CA ASP A 555 -0.99 -30.10 13.68
C ASP A 555 -0.21 -28.86 14.11
N ASN A 556 -0.10 -28.64 15.43
CA ASN A 556 0.61 -27.51 16.03
C ASN A 556 2.14 -27.59 15.92
N GLY A 557 2.70 -28.66 15.32
CA GLY A 557 4.13 -28.80 15.02
C GLY A 557 4.51 -28.43 13.58
N ARG A 558 3.52 -28.30 12.68
CA ARG A 558 3.72 -28.12 11.23
C ARG A 558 3.09 -26.81 10.75
N PRO A 559 3.45 -26.31 9.55
CA PRO A 559 2.72 -25.20 8.94
C PRO A 559 1.23 -25.53 8.81
N ILE A 560 0.36 -24.50 8.82
CA ILE A 560 -1.11 -24.67 8.72
C ILE A 560 -1.46 -25.64 7.60
N GLY A 561 -0.86 -25.45 6.42
CA GLY A 561 -0.89 -26.42 5.35
C GLY A 561 0.19 -26.19 4.30
N VAL A 562 0.69 -27.28 3.73
CA VAL A 562 1.67 -27.28 2.63
C VAL A 562 1.00 -27.83 1.37
N PHE A 563 0.92 -26.98 0.33
CA PHE A 563 0.25 -27.30 -0.93
C PHE A 563 1.22 -27.24 -2.11
N LEU A 564 1.11 -28.19 -3.03
CA LEU A 564 1.80 -28.14 -4.32
C LEU A 564 0.79 -27.97 -5.45
N PHE A 565 0.79 -26.79 -6.06
CA PHE A 565 -0.05 -26.42 -7.19
C PHE A 565 0.70 -26.70 -8.50
N ALA A 566 0.34 -27.80 -9.16
CA ALA A 566 0.98 -28.24 -10.41
C ALA A 566 0.04 -28.09 -11.61
N GLY A 567 0.53 -27.50 -12.70
CA GLY A 567 -0.26 -27.37 -13.93
C GLY A 567 0.37 -26.39 -14.94
N PRO A 568 -0.30 -26.09 -16.06
CA PRO A 568 0.20 -25.13 -17.04
C PRO A 568 0.39 -23.72 -16.48
N THR A 569 1.12 -22.87 -17.20
CA THR A 569 1.25 -21.45 -16.81
C THR A 569 -0.05 -20.70 -17.07
N GLY A 570 -0.37 -19.71 -16.23
CA GLY A 570 -1.53 -18.84 -16.47
C GLY A 570 -2.90 -19.45 -16.14
N THR A 571 -2.97 -20.58 -15.44
CA THR A 571 -4.22 -21.24 -14.99
C THR A 571 -4.79 -20.74 -13.66
N GLY A 572 -4.12 -19.80 -12.99
CA GLY A 572 -4.62 -19.17 -11.76
C GLY A 572 -3.94 -19.59 -10.45
N LYS A 573 -2.85 -20.37 -10.48
CA LYS A 573 -2.10 -20.83 -9.29
C LYS A 573 -1.73 -19.68 -8.32
N THR A 574 -1.09 -18.63 -8.85
CA THR A 574 -0.72 -17.43 -8.10
C THR A 574 -1.93 -16.60 -7.67
N GLU A 575 -2.99 -16.57 -8.48
CA GLU A 575 -4.22 -15.81 -8.16
C GLU A 575 -4.98 -16.45 -6.99
N LEU A 576 -4.98 -17.79 -6.91
CA LEU A 576 -5.59 -18.51 -5.80
C LEU A 576 -4.85 -18.23 -4.47
N ALA A 577 -3.52 -18.18 -4.49
CA ALA A 577 -2.72 -17.82 -3.31
C ALA A 577 -2.99 -16.38 -2.84
N LYS A 578 -3.15 -15.44 -3.78
CA LYS A 578 -3.56 -14.06 -3.47
C LYS A 578 -4.95 -13.99 -2.87
N ALA A 579 -5.92 -14.67 -3.49
CA ALA A 579 -7.28 -14.73 -2.97
C ALA A 579 -7.31 -15.30 -1.54
N LEU A 580 -6.50 -16.33 -1.25
CA LEU A 580 -6.37 -16.89 0.09
C LEU A 580 -5.79 -15.89 1.09
N SER A 581 -4.72 -15.16 0.72
CA SER A 581 -4.12 -14.14 1.58
C SER A 581 -5.10 -13.01 1.88
N GLU A 582 -5.86 -12.55 0.89
CA GLU A 582 -6.86 -11.51 1.10
C GLU A 582 -8.02 -12.00 1.96
N LEU A 583 -8.48 -13.23 1.75
CA LEU A 583 -9.55 -13.80 2.57
C LEU A 583 -9.14 -13.93 4.04
N LEU A 584 -7.96 -14.49 4.29
CA LEU A 584 -7.49 -14.78 5.64
C LEU A 584 -6.87 -13.57 6.34
N PHE A 585 -6.26 -12.64 5.62
CA PHE A 585 -5.50 -11.58 6.26
C PHE A 585 -5.95 -10.17 5.88
N GLY A 586 -6.95 -10.03 5.00
CA GLY A 586 -7.49 -8.76 4.54
C GLY A 586 -6.51 -7.92 3.71
N SER A 587 -5.31 -8.41 3.41
CA SER A 587 -4.25 -7.67 2.73
C SER A 587 -3.36 -8.57 1.86
N ASP A 588 -2.96 -8.04 0.71
CA ASP A 588 -1.95 -8.63 -0.18
C ASP A 588 -0.55 -8.60 0.44
N GLU A 589 -0.28 -7.73 1.42
CA GLU A 589 1.04 -7.61 2.06
C GLU A 589 1.43 -8.86 2.83
N ARG A 590 0.43 -9.66 3.24
CA ARG A 590 0.57 -10.93 3.96
C ARG A 590 0.85 -12.10 3.03
N LEU A 591 0.93 -11.86 1.72
CA LEU A 591 1.44 -12.81 0.73
C LEU A 591 2.95 -12.62 0.54
N LEU A 592 3.73 -13.50 1.15
CA LEU A 592 5.18 -13.54 0.96
C LEU A 592 5.47 -14.35 -0.31
N ARG A 593 5.70 -13.66 -1.43
CA ARG A 593 6.05 -14.29 -2.71
C ARG A 593 7.55 -14.34 -2.92
N LEU A 594 8.06 -15.51 -3.31
CA LEU A 594 9.44 -15.75 -3.71
C LEU A 594 9.49 -16.44 -5.08
N ASP A 595 10.27 -15.91 -6.02
CA ASP A 595 10.53 -16.55 -7.31
C ASP A 595 11.70 -17.51 -7.18
N MET A 596 11.45 -18.82 -7.27
CA MET A 596 12.46 -19.85 -7.10
C MET A 596 13.48 -19.90 -8.25
N SER A 597 13.19 -19.23 -9.38
CA SER A 597 14.15 -19.02 -10.45
C SER A 597 15.34 -18.16 -10.01
N GLU A 598 15.19 -17.30 -9.00
CA GLU A 598 16.28 -16.50 -8.43
C GLU A 598 17.21 -17.33 -7.53
N PHE A 599 16.77 -18.53 -7.12
CA PHE A 599 17.47 -19.41 -6.17
C PHE A 599 18.09 -20.65 -6.85
N GLN A 600 18.57 -20.49 -8.07
CA GLN A 600 19.21 -21.56 -8.86
C GLN A 600 20.63 -21.93 -8.38
N SER A 601 21.33 -21.01 -7.71
CA SER A 601 22.69 -21.24 -7.19
C SER A 601 22.70 -21.59 -5.70
N GLU A 602 23.76 -22.26 -5.27
CA GLU A 602 23.97 -22.58 -3.84
C GLU A 602 24.08 -21.31 -2.99
N ASP A 603 24.77 -20.27 -3.49
CA ASP A 603 24.92 -19.00 -2.76
C ASP A 603 23.59 -18.25 -2.59
N ALA A 604 22.69 -18.34 -3.58
CA ALA A 604 21.38 -17.71 -3.50
C ALA A 604 20.50 -18.34 -2.40
N ALA A 605 20.65 -19.65 -2.13
CA ALA A 605 19.93 -20.32 -1.04
C ALA A 605 20.20 -19.67 0.32
N TRP A 606 21.40 -19.13 0.54
CA TRP A 606 21.75 -18.46 1.79
C TRP A 606 20.98 -17.16 2.02
N ARG A 607 20.54 -16.47 0.97
CA ARG A 607 19.73 -15.24 1.06
C ARG A 607 18.36 -15.46 1.70
N LEU A 608 17.86 -16.69 1.71
CA LEU A 608 16.64 -17.04 2.45
C LEU A 608 16.83 -16.93 3.97
N THR A 609 18.07 -17.09 4.44
CA THR A 609 18.41 -17.21 5.86
C THR A 609 19.27 -16.07 6.41
N ALA A 610 19.97 -15.32 5.55
CA ALA A 610 20.90 -14.27 5.95
C ALA A 610 20.36 -12.89 5.57
N ASP A 611 20.28 -11.96 6.53
CA ASP A 611 20.09 -10.54 6.25
C ASP A 611 21.44 -9.95 5.80
N GLU A 612 21.53 -9.51 4.54
CA GLU A 612 22.69 -8.74 4.05
C GLU A 612 22.61 -7.29 4.60
N ASP A 613 23.77 -6.75 4.97
CA ASP A 613 24.04 -5.57 5.81
C ASP A 613 23.20 -4.27 5.64
N ALA A 614 23.34 -3.42 6.66
CA ALA A 614 22.66 -2.17 7.05
C ALA A 614 22.44 -1.03 6.01
N ASN A 615 22.54 -1.27 4.70
CA ASN A 615 22.28 -0.27 3.65
C ASN A 615 21.15 -0.70 2.69
N GLY A 616 19.96 -1.00 3.24
CA GLY A 616 18.73 -1.10 2.46
C GLY A 616 18.59 -2.34 1.58
N GLY A 617 19.23 -3.46 1.92
CA GLY A 617 19.11 -4.74 1.21
C GLY A 617 17.72 -5.39 1.29
N VAL A 618 17.46 -6.33 0.37
CA VAL A 618 16.28 -7.20 0.36
C VAL A 618 16.29 -8.06 1.63
N ARG A 619 15.25 -7.93 2.48
CA ARG A 619 15.13 -8.70 3.73
C ARG A 619 15.06 -10.20 3.46
N SER A 620 15.72 -11.00 4.31
CA SER A 620 15.67 -12.46 4.25
C SER A 620 14.26 -13.00 4.52
N LEU A 621 13.98 -14.25 4.07
CA LEU A 621 12.70 -14.91 4.36
C LEU A 621 12.51 -15.09 5.87
N THR A 622 13.59 -15.46 6.58
CA THR A 622 13.59 -15.58 8.05
C THR A 622 13.18 -14.27 8.73
N ALA A 623 13.71 -13.12 8.28
CA ALA A 623 13.32 -11.82 8.83
C ALA A 623 11.84 -11.50 8.56
N ARG A 624 11.37 -11.70 7.31
CA ARG A 624 9.97 -11.42 6.92
C ARG A 624 8.97 -12.26 7.70
N ILE A 625 9.22 -13.56 7.88
CA ILE A 625 8.35 -14.46 8.65
C ILE A 625 8.41 -14.11 10.15
N ARG A 626 9.57 -13.71 10.68
CA ARG A 626 9.69 -13.27 12.08
C ARG A 626 8.84 -12.03 12.36
N GLU A 627 8.80 -11.08 11.42
CA GLU A 627 7.96 -9.88 11.51
C GLU A 627 6.48 -10.20 11.32
N GLN A 628 6.16 -11.14 10.42
CA GLN A 628 4.80 -11.52 10.07
C GLN A 628 4.64 -13.07 10.03
N PRO A 629 4.50 -13.73 11.20
CA PRO A 629 4.41 -15.19 11.27
C PRO A 629 3.16 -15.73 10.56
N PHE A 630 2.06 -15.00 10.66
CA PHE A 630 0.81 -15.28 9.97
C PHE A 630 0.87 -14.74 8.55
N SER A 631 1.06 -15.64 7.59
CA SER A 631 1.25 -15.28 6.18
C SER A 631 0.90 -16.43 5.23
N VAL A 632 0.68 -16.10 3.97
CA VAL A 632 0.72 -17.07 2.87
C VAL A 632 2.11 -16.99 2.23
N LEU A 633 2.88 -18.08 2.27
CA LEU A 633 4.18 -18.18 1.60
C LEU A 633 4.00 -18.82 0.23
N LEU A 634 4.17 -18.03 -0.84
CA LEU A 634 4.11 -18.49 -2.22
C LEU A 634 5.52 -18.70 -2.78
N LEU A 635 5.87 -19.96 -3.02
CA LEU A 635 7.12 -20.38 -3.65
C LEU A 635 6.86 -20.69 -5.12
N ASP A 636 7.09 -19.70 -6.00
CA ASP A 636 6.76 -19.82 -7.42
C ASP A 636 7.84 -20.61 -8.18
N GLU A 637 7.43 -21.53 -9.06
CA GLU A 637 8.30 -22.33 -9.94
C GLU A 637 9.37 -23.13 -9.17
N PHE A 638 8.96 -23.80 -8.10
CA PHE A 638 9.85 -24.45 -7.13
C PHE A 638 10.75 -25.54 -7.73
N GLU A 639 10.38 -26.15 -8.86
CA GLU A 639 11.23 -27.10 -9.57
C GLU A 639 12.56 -26.49 -10.08
N LYS A 640 12.65 -25.16 -10.19
CA LYS A 640 13.83 -24.48 -10.71
C LYS A 640 14.89 -24.16 -9.64
N SER A 641 14.57 -24.25 -8.35
CA SER A 641 15.54 -23.92 -7.30
C SER A 641 16.63 -24.97 -7.17
N HIS A 642 17.76 -24.57 -6.58
CA HIS A 642 18.83 -25.48 -6.21
C HIS A 642 18.35 -26.55 -5.20
N PRO A 643 18.82 -27.81 -5.26
CA PRO A 643 18.42 -28.87 -4.32
C PRO A 643 18.61 -28.52 -2.83
N LYS A 644 19.59 -27.66 -2.51
CA LYS A 644 19.79 -27.17 -1.13
C LYS A 644 18.60 -26.39 -0.58
N VAL A 645 17.86 -25.69 -1.45
CA VAL A 645 16.62 -25.00 -1.08
C VAL A 645 15.55 -26.03 -0.71
N TRP A 646 15.48 -27.16 -1.43
CA TRP A 646 14.55 -28.24 -1.11
C TRP A 646 14.85 -28.82 0.28
N ASP A 647 16.14 -29.05 0.59
CA ASP A 647 16.56 -29.54 1.91
C ASP A 647 16.17 -28.57 3.04
N LEU A 648 16.31 -27.26 2.83
CA LEU A 648 15.89 -26.24 3.80
C LEU A 648 14.37 -26.28 4.03
N PHE A 649 13.58 -26.41 2.97
CA PHE A 649 12.12 -26.44 3.07
C PHE A 649 11.57 -27.76 3.59
N LEU A 650 12.28 -28.89 3.47
CA LEU A 650 11.92 -30.13 4.16
C LEU A 650 11.83 -29.91 5.68
N GLN A 651 12.82 -29.23 6.27
CA GLN A 651 12.79 -28.87 7.69
C GLN A 651 11.60 -27.96 8.02
N VAL A 652 11.25 -27.03 7.13
CA VAL A 652 10.08 -26.16 7.32
C VAL A 652 8.78 -26.95 7.25
N PHE A 653 8.65 -27.96 6.41
CA PHE A 653 7.40 -28.72 6.26
C PHE A 653 7.16 -29.70 7.42
N ASP A 654 8.23 -30.18 8.05
CA ASP A 654 8.17 -31.14 9.15
C ASP A 654 8.12 -30.48 10.52
N ASP A 655 9.00 -29.50 10.76
CA ASP A 655 9.18 -28.89 12.09
C ASP A 655 8.68 -27.44 12.16
N ALA A 656 8.18 -26.90 11.04
CA ALA A 656 7.78 -25.50 10.91
C ALA A 656 8.85 -24.50 11.35
N ARG A 657 10.13 -24.88 11.20
CA ARG A 657 11.26 -24.11 11.73
C ARG A 657 12.33 -23.93 10.67
N LEU A 658 12.80 -22.69 10.54
CA LEU A 658 13.99 -22.36 9.76
C LEU A 658 14.94 -21.55 10.64
N SER A 659 16.23 -21.85 10.56
CA SER A 659 17.23 -21.14 11.36
C SER A 659 18.11 -20.25 10.50
N ASP A 660 18.40 -19.04 10.98
CA ASP A 660 19.43 -18.19 10.37
C ASP A 660 20.85 -18.61 10.78
N ARG A 661 21.86 -17.97 10.17
CA ARG A 661 23.28 -18.20 10.46
C ARG A 661 23.68 -17.81 11.89
N SER A 662 22.97 -16.85 12.48
CA SER A 662 23.16 -16.39 13.86
C SER A 662 22.49 -17.30 14.89
N GLY A 663 21.87 -18.40 14.44
CA GLY A 663 21.20 -19.37 15.29
C GLY A 663 19.79 -18.97 15.73
N ASN A 664 19.24 -17.85 15.23
CA ASN A 664 17.86 -17.51 15.54
C ASN A 664 16.94 -18.40 14.71
N THR A 665 15.97 -19.01 15.38
CA THR A 665 14.97 -19.87 14.74
C THR A 665 13.72 -19.07 14.46
N VAL A 666 13.13 -19.27 13.30
CA VAL A 666 11.90 -18.63 12.84
C VAL A 666 10.83 -19.70 12.68
N ASP A 667 9.61 -19.34 13.04
CA ASP A 667 8.46 -20.24 13.15
C ASP A 667 7.50 -20.05 11.98
N PHE A 668 7.11 -21.14 11.32
CA PHE A 668 6.23 -21.21 10.17
C PHE A 668 4.89 -21.89 10.49
N ARG A 669 4.59 -22.19 11.77
CA ARG A 669 3.35 -22.89 12.16
C ARG A 669 2.09 -22.15 11.78
N HIS A 670 2.19 -20.82 11.65
CA HIS A 670 1.08 -19.94 11.27
C HIS A 670 1.05 -19.60 9.77
N SER A 671 1.92 -20.23 8.98
CA SER A 671 2.03 -19.99 7.56
C SER A 671 1.29 -21.05 6.76
N ILE A 672 0.60 -20.62 5.70
CA ILE A 672 0.15 -21.52 4.63
C ILE A 672 1.19 -21.45 3.52
N ILE A 673 1.80 -22.59 3.20
CA ILE A 673 2.86 -22.67 2.19
C ILE A 673 2.27 -23.22 0.90
N ILE A 674 2.39 -22.45 -0.18
CA ILE A 674 1.94 -22.83 -1.51
C ILE A 674 3.15 -22.86 -2.43
N LEU A 675 3.44 -24.03 -2.97
CA LEU A 675 4.45 -24.25 -4.00
C LEU A 675 3.76 -24.26 -5.36
N THR A 676 4.30 -23.57 -6.36
CA THR A 676 3.81 -23.69 -7.74
C THR A 676 4.81 -24.43 -8.60
N SER A 677 4.29 -25.24 -9.53
CA SER A 677 5.10 -25.94 -10.50
C SER A 677 4.50 -25.95 -11.90
N ASN A 678 5.35 -25.79 -12.92
CA ASN A 678 4.97 -25.76 -14.33
C ASN A 678 5.24 -27.07 -15.08
N ILE A 679 5.56 -28.15 -14.37
CA ILE A 679 5.87 -29.49 -14.93
C ILE A 679 4.74 -30.01 -15.86
N GLY A 680 3.49 -29.57 -15.70
CA GLY A 680 2.39 -29.92 -16.61
C GLY A 680 2.44 -29.29 -18.01
N SER A 681 3.31 -28.30 -18.27
CA SER A 681 3.40 -27.59 -19.55
C SER A 681 4.34 -28.24 -20.59
N THR A 682 5.28 -29.07 -20.15
CA THR A 682 6.24 -29.76 -21.03
C THR A 682 5.67 -31.04 -21.64
N ILE A 683 4.78 -31.71 -20.92
CA ILE A 683 4.12 -32.95 -21.36
C ILE A 683 3.21 -32.68 -22.57
N SER A 684 2.52 -31.54 -22.57
CA SER A 684 1.66 -31.12 -23.70
C SER A 684 2.45 -30.82 -24.99
N ARG A 685 3.76 -30.52 -24.90
CA ARG A 685 4.60 -30.20 -26.06
C ARG A 685 5.12 -31.42 -26.84
N ASN A 686 5.18 -32.60 -26.20
CA ASN A 686 5.79 -33.80 -26.81
C ASN A 686 4.78 -34.68 -27.59
N ALA A 687 3.54 -34.23 -27.78
CA ALA A 687 2.61 -34.83 -28.73
C ALA A 687 2.96 -34.37 -30.16
N GLY A 688 4.00 -34.97 -30.74
CA GLY A 688 4.44 -34.68 -32.11
C GLY A 688 3.42 -35.07 -33.20
N PRO A 689 3.52 -34.50 -34.41
CA PRO A 689 2.62 -34.79 -35.52
C PRO A 689 3.05 -36.10 -36.21
N GLY A 690 2.65 -37.25 -35.69
CA GLY A 690 3.00 -38.52 -36.30
C GLY A 690 2.41 -39.74 -35.58
N PHE A 691 1.42 -40.37 -36.24
CA PHE A 691 0.78 -41.64 -35.92
C PHE A 691 -0.04 -41.72 -34.63
N THR A 692 -1.33 -42.03 -34.80
CA THR A 692 -2.40 -42.20 -33.79
C THR A 692 -2.84 -40.90 -33.09
N SER A 693 -3.53 -40.04 -33.83
CA SER A 693 -4.35 -38.94 -33.31
C SER A 693 -5.63 -39.46 -32.63
N ALA A 694 -5.46 -40.29 -31.61
CA ALA A 694 -6.47 -40.57 -30.60
C ALA A 694 -5.85 -40.24 -29.23
N ARG A 695 -6.32 -39.13 -28.63
CA ARG A 695 -6.07 -38.69 -27.24
C ARG A 695 -4.64 -38.23 -26.90
N GLY A 696 -4.26 -37.05 -27.40
CA GLY A 696 -3.19 -36.21 -26.83
C GLY A 696 -3.71 -35.19 -25.81
N GLY A 697 -4.54 -35.63 -24.87
CA GLY A 697 -5.11 -34.76 -23.83
C GLY A 697 -4.18 -34.65 -22.61
N TYR A 698 -4.27 -33.53 -21.90
CA TYR A 698 -3.70 -33.37 -20.56
C TYR A 698 -4.12 -34.56 -19.68
N SER A 699 -3.20 -35.48 -19.39
CA SER A 699 -3.46 -36.70 -18.63
C SER A 699 -2.98 -36.52 -17.19
N ARG A 700 -3.90 -36.64 -16.23
CA ARG A 700 -3.62 -36.56 -14.78
C ARG A 700 -2.45 -37.47 -14.38
N LEU A 701 -2.46 -38.71 -14.89
CA LEU A 701 -1.44 -39.72 -14.66
C LEU A 701 -0.07 -39.32 -15.22
N ALA A 702 -0.03 -38.61 -16.35
CA ALA A 702 1.22 -38.15 -16.95
C ALA A 702 1.85 -37.02 -16.12
N VAL A 703 1.02 -36.08 -15.63
CA VAL A 703 1.48 -34.99 -14.76
C VAL A 703 1.97 -35.52 -13.43
N GLU A 704 1.25 -36.47 -12.82
CA GLU A 704 1.68 -37.15 -11.60
C GLU A 704 3.02 -37.86 -11.81
N LYS A 705 3.18 -38.61 -12.91
CA LYS A 705 4.45 -39.28 -13.23
C LYS A 705 5.60 -38.28 -13.35
N ALA A 706 5.41 -37.18 -14.06
CA ALA A 706 6.44 -36.16 -14.23
C ALA A 706 6.79 -35.43 -12.92
N LEU A 707 5.82 -35.25 -12.02
CA LEU A 707 6.06 -34.74 -10.67
C LEU A 707 6.97 -35.68 -9.88
N PHE A 708 6.71 -36.99 -9.91
CA PHE A 708 7.54 -38.01 -9.25
C PHE A 708 8.92 -38.20 -9.87
N GLU A 709 9.10 -37.84 -11.14
CA GLU A 709 10.41 -37.82 -11.80
C GLU A 709 11.23 -36.57 -11.42
N THR A 710 10.57 -35.44 -11.21
CA THR A 710 11.24 -34.16 -10.90
C THR A 710 11.53 -34.00 -9.41
N PHE A 711 10.55 -34.27 -8.55
CA PHE A 711 10.69 -34.14 -7.10
C PHE A 711 10.96 -35.51 -6.47
N ARG A 712 11.86 -35.54 -5.48
CA ARG A 712 12.15 -36.75 -4.71
C ARG A 712 10.91 -37.19 -3.93
N ARG A 713 10.71 -38.50 -3.75
CA ARG A 713 9.56 -39.05 -3.00
C ARG A 713 9.47 -38.52 -1.57
N GLU A 714 10.61 -38.36 -0.91
CA GLU A 714 10.69 -37.78 0.44
C GLU A 714 10.04 -36.40 0.50
N PHE A 715 10.28 -35.56 -0.49
CA PHE A 715 9.72 -34.21 -0.59
C PHE A 715 8.20 -34.23 -0.82
N ILE A 716 7.72 -35.05 -1.76
CA ILE A 716 6.28 -35.15 -2.06
C ILE A 716 5.52 -35.66 -0.83
N ASN A 717 6.10 -36.58 -0.07
CA ASN A 717 5.47 -37.13 1.14
C ASN A 717 5.35 -36.11 2.29
N ARG A 718 6.06 -34.97 2.25
CA ARG A 718 5.93 -33.88 3.24
C ARG A 718 4.90 -32.81 2.85
N ILE A 719 4.39 -32.88 1.62
CA ILE A 719 3.34 -31.98 1.14
C ILE A 719 1.99 -32.56 1.56
N ASP A 720 1.14 -31.76 2.20
CA ASP A 720 -0.16 -32.22 2.69
C ASP A 720 -1.14 -32.50 1.55
N ARG A 721 -1.09 -31.69 0.48
CA ARG A 721 -1.94 -31.86 -0.70
C ARG A 721 -1.25 -31.42 -1.98
N VAL A 722 -1.19 -32.33 -2.96
CA VAL A 722 -0.85 -31.99 -4.35
C VAL A 722 -2.16 -31.70 -5.10
N VAL A 723 -2.25 -30.52 -5.69
CA VAL A 723 -3.43 -30.02 -6.41
C VAL A 723 -3.06 -29.82 -7.87
N LEU A 724 -3.81 -30.45 -8.76
CA LEU A 724 -3.59 -30.39 -10.19
C LEU A 724 -4.51 -29.35 -10.83
N PHE A 725 -3.91 -28.37 -11.49
CA PHE A 725 -4.64 -27.30 -12.17
C PHE A 725 -4.96 -27.71 -13.61
N ASN A 726 -6.24 -27.64 -13.95
CA ASN A 726 -6.72 -27.96 -15.28
C ASN A 726 -6.32 -26.85 -16.27
N PRO A 727 -5.94 -27.20 -17.51
CA PRO A 727 -5.79 -26.22 -18.59
C PRO A 727 -7.07 -25.43 -18.79
N LEU A 728 -6.94 -24.14 -19.11
CA LEU A 728 -8.09 -23.30 -19.42
C LEU A 728 -8.57 -23.64 -20.83
N ASP A 729 -9.83 -24.05 -20.96
CA ASP A 729 -10.47 -24.20 -22.26
C ASP A 729 -10.92 -22.84 -22.81
N ARG A 730 -11.36 -22.83 -24.07
CA ARG A 730 -11.77 -21.58 -24.74
C ARG A 730 -13.02 -20.95 -24.12
N ASN A 731 -13.90 -21.74 -23.49
CA ASN A 731 -15.12 -21.24 -22.85
C ASN A 731 -14.78 -20.55 -21.52
N LEU A 732 -13.97 -21.19 -20.67
CA LEU A 732 -13.45 -20.61 -19.44
C LEU A 732 -12.64 -19.34 -19.73
N MET A 733 -11.85 -19.34 -20.81
CA MET A 733 -11.13 -18.15 -21.26
C MET A 733 -12.05 -17.00 -21.69
N ARG A 734 -13.20 -17.30 -22.29
CA ARG A 734 -14.23 -16.29 -22.61
C ARG A 734 -14.78 -15.66 -21.34
N GLU A 735 -15.10 -16.45 -20.32
CA GLU A 735 -15.56 -15.92 -19.02
C GLU A 735 -14.48 -15.03 -18.35
N ILE A 736 -13.22 -15.47 -18.38
CA ILE A 736 -12.09 -14.68 -17.87
C ILE A 736 -11.94 -13.36 -18.64
N LEU A 737 -12.11 -13.39 -19.97
CA LEU A 737 -12.07 -12.20 -20.81
C LEU A 737 -13.17 -11.20 -20.44
N HIS A 738 -14.43 -11.64 -20.32
CA HIS A 738 -15.52 -10.76 -19.89
C HIS A 738 -15.22 -10.08 -18.55
N LYS A 739 -14.77 -10.85 -17.57
CA LYS A 739 -14.42 -10.31 -16.25
C LYS A 739 -13.26 -9.30 -16.28
N GLU A 740 -12.25 -9.53 -17.13
CA GLU A 740 -11.15 -8.57 -17.30
C GLU A 740 -11.61 -7.31 -18.06
N LEU A 741 -12.53 -7.43 -19.01
CA LEU A 741 -13.17 -6.28 -19.68
C LEU A 741 -14.01 -5.46 -18.70
N ASP A 742 -14.82 -6.09 -17.84
CA ASP A 742 -15.59 -5.39 -16.81
C ASP A 742 -14.68 -4.62 -15.85
N ARG A 743 -13.57 -5.23 -15.42
CA ARG A 743 -12.55 -4.54 -14.61
C ARG A 743 -11.97 -3.33 -15.33
N VAL A 744 -11.76 -3.41 -16.65
CA VAL A 744 -11.26 -2.29 -17.44
C VAL A 744 -12.25 -1.12 -17.45
N LEU A 745 -13.55 -1.38 -17.53
CA LEU A 745 -14.60 -0.35 -17.50
C LEU A 745 -14.63 0.43 -16.17
N THR A 746 -14.18 -0.16 -15.05
CA THR A 746 -14.09 0.51 -13.74
C THR A 746 -12.91 1.49 -13.59
N ARG A 747 -11.99 1.59 -14.58
CA ARG A 747 -10.83 2.49 -14.52
C ARG A 747 -11.25 3.96 -14.60
N ARG A 748 -10.53 4.86 -13.90
CA ARG A 748 -10.86 6.31 -13.83
C ARG A 748 -11.14 6.98 -15.19
N GLY A 749 -10.45 6.57 -16.26
CA GLY A 749 -10.64 7.12 -17.61
C GLY A 749 -11.97 6.73 -18.30
N LEU A 750 -12.66 5.70 -17.79
CA LEU A 750 -13.93 5.18 -18.31
C LEU A 750 -15.06 5.27 -17.26
N ARG A 751 -14.75 5.11 -15.97
CA ARG A 751 -15.69 5.14 -14.83
C ARG A 751 -16.41 6.47 -14.62
N ASN A 752 -15.76 7.59 -14.94
CA ASN A 752 -16.34 8.93 -14.79
C ASN A 752 -17.17 9.35 -16.02
N ARG A 753 -17.48 8.42 -16.92
CA ARG A 753 -18.21 8.66 -18.15
C ARG A 753 -19.38 7.68 -18.21
N ASP A 754 -20.58 8.18 -18.46
CA ASP A 754 -21.80 7.36 -18.58
C ASP A 754 -21.86 6.68 -19.95
N TRP A 755 -20.87 5.82 -20.22
CA TRP A 755 -20.74 5.08 -21.48
C TRP A 755 -21.30 3.67 -21.33
N ALA A 756 -22.27 3.32 -22.16
CA ALA A 756 -22.69 1.94 -22.34
C ALA A 756 -21.82 1.29 -23.40
N VAL A 757 -21.05 0.27 -23.03
CA VAL A 757 -20.16 -0.46 -23.94
C VAL A 757 -20.85 -1.76 -24.39
N GLU A 758 -21.02 -1.92 -25.69
CA GLU A 758 -21.55 -3.13 -26.30
C GLU A 758 -20.44 -3.89 -27.04
N TRP A 759 -20.31 -5.18 -26.72
CA TRP A 759 -19.32 -6.07 -27.30
C TRP A 759 -20.00 -6.96 -28.34
N GLU A 760 -19.62 -6.82 -29.61
CA GLU A 760 -20.01 -7.82 -30.60
C GLU A 760 -19.27 -9.14 -30.33
N PRO A 761 -19.91 -10.33 -30.53
CA PRO A 761 -19.22 -11.62 -30.43
C PRO A 761 -17.92 -11.70 -31.25
N SER A 762 -17.87 -11.00 -32.39
CA SER A 762 -16.68 -10.91 -33.24
C SER A 762 -15.47 -10.28 -32.53
N ALA A 763 -15.70 -9.28 -31.67
CA ALA A 763 -14.66 -8.58 -30.92
C ALA A 763 -14.12 -9.45 -29.77
N ILE A 764 -15.01 -10.21 -29.12
CA ILE A 764 -14.64 -11.18 -28.07
C ILE A 764 -13.78 -12.29 -28.65
N GLU A 765 -14.20 -12.88 -29.78
CA GLU A 765 -13.42 -13.93 -30.45
C GLU A 765 -12.07 -13.39 -30.97
N PHE A 766 -12.02 -12.15 -31.48
CA PHE A 766 -10.77 -11.51 -31.88
C PHE A 766 -9.80 -11.37 -30.69
N LEU A 767 -10.27 -10.91 -29.54
CA LEU A 767 -9.45 -10.77 -28.33
C LEU A 767 -9.01 -12.12 -27.77
N LEU A 768 -9.84 -13.16 -27.89
CA LEU A 768 -9.45 -14.53 -27.55
C LEU A 768 -8.37 -15.05 -28.50
N ASP A 769 -8.53 -14.89 -29.81
CA ASP A 769 -7.53 -15.35 -30.79
C ASP A 769 -6.17 -14.65 -30.63
N LYS A 770 -6.17 -13.36 -30.26
CA LYS A 770 -4.94 -12.61 -30.00
C LYS A 770 -4.38 -12.80 -28.59
N GLY A 771 -5.23 -13.15 -27.62
CA GLY A 771 -4.93 -13.12 -26.19
C GLY A 771 -4.86 -14.48 -25.50
N PHE A 772 -5.19 -15.57 -26.20
CA PHE A 772 -5.18 -16.93 -25.67
C PHE A 772 -4.29 -17.85 -26.50
N THR A 773 -3.36 -18.50 -25.82
CA THR A 773 -2.70 -19.70 -26.32
C THR A 773 -2.76 -20.78 -25.23
N PRO A 774 -2.97 -22.07 -25.59
CA PRO A 774 -3.03 -23.16 -24.60
C PRO A 774 -1.82 -23.23 -23.67
N ASP A 775 -0.63 -22.81 -24.13
CA ASP A 775 0.62 -22.87 -23.36
C ASP A 775 0.79 -21.74 -22.33
N LEU A 776 0.30 -20.53 -22.64
CA LEU A 776 0.51 -19.32 -21.83
C LEU A 776 -0.71 -18.96 -20.97
N GLY A 777 -1.83 -19.67 -21.14
CA GLY A 777 -3.06 -19.48 -20.39
C GLY A 777 -3.61 -18.05 -20.52
N ALA A 778 -4.13 -17.49 -19.43
CA ALA A 778 -4.73 -16.15 -19.44
C ALA A 778 -3.73 -14.97 -19.41
N ARG A 779 -2.42 -15.23 -19.33
CA ARG A 779 -1.40 -14.16 -19.20
C ARG A 779 -1.37 -13.19 -20.39
N PRO A 780 -1.45 -13.64 -21.66
CA PRO A 780 -1.43 -12.72 -22.81
C PRO A 780 -2.72 -11.91 -22.96
N LEU A 781 -3.81 -12.33 -22.34
CA LEU A 781 -5.13 -11.72 -22.48
C LEU A 781 -5.14 -10.23 -22.07
N ARG A 782 -4.52 -9.91 -20.93
CA ARG A 782 -4.38 -8.51 -20.47
C ARG A 782 -3.60 -7.66 -21.46
N ARG A 783 -2.53 -8.21 -22.06
CA ARG A 783 -1.75 -7.51 -23.09
C ARG A 783 -2.56 -7.32 -24.37
N ALA A 784 -3.36 -8.32 -24.76
CA ALA A 784 -4.24 -8.22 -25.92
C ALA A 784 -5.30 -7.13 -25.72
N ILE A 785 -5.96 -7.10 -24.55
CA ILE A 785 -6.88 -6.04 -24.15
C ILE A 785 -6.19 -4.67 -24.17
N GLU A 786 -4.99 -4.57 -23.61
CA GLU A 786 -4.27 -3.30 -23.56
C GLU A 786 -3.86 -2.80 -24.96
N HIS A 787 -3.34 -3.69 -25.80
CA HIS A 787 -2.81 -3.35 -27.11
C HIS A 787 -3.88 -3.14 -28.18
N TYR A 788 -4.88 -4.03 -28.24
CA TYR A 788 -5.87 -4.05 -29.32
C TYR A 788 -7.16 -3.29 -28.99
N LEU A 789 -7.45 -3.05 -27.71
CA LEU A 789 -8.65 -2.35 -27.28
C LEU A 789 -8.32 -1.02 -26.61
N LEU A 790 -7.57 -1.03 -25.50
CA LEU A 790 -7.36 0.17 -24.69
C LEU A 790 -6.48 1.23 -25.36
N ALA A 791 -5.38 0.83 -26.00
CA ALA A 791 -4.50 1.78 -26.68
C ALA A 791 -5.19 2.48 -27.86
N PRO A 792 -5.93 1.78 -28.74
CA PRO A 792 -6.77 2.43 -29.77
C PRO A 792 -7.85 3.32 -29.15
N LEU A 793 -8.59 2.83 -28.15
CA LEU A 793 -9.63 3.62 -27.48
C LEU A 793 -9.06 4.90 -26.85
N ALA A 794 -7.92 4.81 -26.16
CA ALA A 794 -7.25 5.96 -25.56
C ALA A 794 -6.79 6.98 -26.61
N ARG A 795 -6.25 6.53 -27.76
CA ARG A 795 -5.91 7.41 -28.88
C ARG A 795 -7.15 8.10 -29.44
N SER A 796 -8.22 7.34 -29.71
CA SER A 796 -9.49 7.91 -30.20
C SER A 796 -10.05 8.98 -29.24
N ILE A 797 -9.99 8.73 -27.92
CA ILE A 797 -10.41 9.67 -26.89
C ILE A 797 -9.59 10.97 -26.90
N VAL A 798 -8.28 10.86 -27.17
CA VAL A 798 -7.34 12.00 -27.16
C VAL A 798 -7.35 12.76 -28.48
N GLU A 799 -7.48 12.07 -29.62
CA GLU A 799 -7.29 12.63 -30.96
C GLU A 799 -8.55 13.29 -31.55
N HIS A 800 -9.78 12.90 -31.18
CA HIS A 800 -11.02 13.54 -31.65
C HIS A 800 -12.12 13.53 -30.58
N ARG A 801 -12.70 14.72 -30.30
CA ARG A 801 -13.93 15.02 -29.52
C ARG A 801 -14.62 13.77 -28.91
N ALA A 802 -14.40 13.47 -27.64
CA ALA A 802 -15.43 12.78 -26.86
C ALA A 802 -16.59 13.78 -26.69
N PRO A 803 -17.77 13.58 -27.31
CA PRO A 803 -18.88 14.49 -27.09
C PRO A 803 -19.34 14.42 -25.63
N GLN A 804 -19.86 15.52 -25.09
CA GLN A 804 -20.32 15.59 -23.69
C GLN A 804 -21.73 14.97 -23.59
N GLY A 805 -21.89 13.85 -22.88
CA GLY A 805 -23.20 13.23 -22.60
C GLY A 805 -23.20 11.69 -22.51
N ASP A 806 -24.38 11.11 -22.31
CA ASP A 806 -24.64 9.66 -22.27
C ASP A 806 -24.39 9.03 -23.66
N GLN A 807 -23.40 8.16 -23.80
CA GLN A 807 -22.96 7.65 -25.11
C GLN A 807 -22.86 6.13 -25.21
N PHE A 808 -22.99 5.64 -26.46
CA PHE A 808 -22.92 4.21 -26.79
C PHE A 808 -21.60 3.93 -27.51
N LEU A 809 -20.84 2.99 -26.96
CA LEU A 809 -19.57 2.52 -27.51
C LEU A 809 -19.79 1.12 -28.10
N PHE A 810 -19.86 1.04 -29.41
CA PHE A 810 -19.93 -0.24 -30.11
C PHE A 810 -18.53 -0.72 -30.48
N VAL A 811 -18.14 -1.90 -30.01
CA VAL A 811 -16.84 -2.51 -30.30
C VAL A 811 -17.04 -3.75 -31.16
N ARG A 812 -16.51 -3.71 -32.39
CA ARG A 812 -16.57 -4.80 -33.37
C ARG A 812 -15.19 -5.17 -33.91
N SER A 813 -15.05 -6.37 -34.46
CA SER A 813 -13.85 -6.77 -35.19
C SER A 813 -13.91 -6.30 -36.64
N ALA A 814 -12.86 -5.61 -37.11
CA ALA A 814 -12.69 -5.18 -38.50
C ALA A 814 -11.39 -5.77 -39.06
N GLY A 815 -11.41 -7.07 -39.37
CA GLY A 815 -10.24 -7.78 -39.91
C GLY A 815 -9.13 -7.99 -38.87
N ASP A 816 -8.10 -7.16 -38.89
CA ASP A 816 -6.92 -7.25 -38.04
C ASP A 816 -6.92 -6.30 -36.83
N ARG A 817 -7.97 -5.48 -36.68
CA ARG A 817 -8.12 -4.50 -35.61
C ARG A 817 -9.53 -4.51 -35.01
N LEU A 818 -9.66 -3.99 -33.80
CA LEU A 818 -10.97 -3.63 -33.25
C LEU A 818 -11.35 -2.23 -33.73
N ASP A 819 -12.56 -2.11 -34.26
CA ASP A 819 -13.17 -0.85 -34.65
C ASP A 819 -14.08 -0.39 -33.52
N VAL A 820 -13.94 0.88 -33.13
CA VAL A 820 -14.67 1.48 -32.01
C VAL A 820 -15.50 2.62 -32.57
N GLU A 821 -16.82 2.45 -32.55
CA GLU A 821 -17.77 3.43 -33.06
C GLU A 821 -18.49 4.13 -31.89
N PHE A 822 -18.41 5.46 -31.87
CA PHE A 822 -19.12 6.30 -30.91
C PHE A 822 -20.44 6.76 -31.54
N ILE A 823 -21.56 6.41 -30.90
CA ILE A 823 -22.89 6.84 -31.35
C ILE A 823 -23.39 7.95 -30.41
N ASP A 824 -23.61 9.14 -30.97
CA ASP A 824 -24.09 10.33 -30.26
C ASP A 824 -25.64 10.35 -30.24
N PRO A 825 -26.31 10.56 -29.09
CA PRO A 825 -27.72 10.93 -29.09
C PRO A 825 -27.84 12.39 -29.56
N ALA A 826 -28.28 12.62 -30.79
CA ALA A 826 -28.47 13.98 -31.32
C ALA A 826 -29.57 14.75 -30.56
N PRO A 827 -29.48 16.10 -30.47
CA PRO A 827 -30.50 16.93 -29.82
C PRO A 827 -31.79 16.94 -30.64
N ALA A 828 -32.93 16.93 -29.93
CA ALA A 828 -34.28 16.89 -30.48
C ALA A 828 -34.48 17.86 -31.66
N LEU A 829 -34.75 17.32 -32.85
CA LEU A 829 -35.16 18.11 -34.01
C LEU A 829 -36.65 18.46 -33.87
N THR A 830 -36.91 19.71 -33.48
CA THR A 830 -38.21 20.37 -33.61
C THR A 830 -38.48 20.75 -35.06
N THR A 831 -39.33 20.01 -35.77
CA THR A 831 -40.42 20.44 -36.69
C THR A 831 -40.73 19.34 -37.73
N PRO A 832 -42.02 18.98 -37.95
CA PRO A 832 -42.39 18.09 -39.06
C PRO A 832 -42.58 18.89 -40.36
N PRO A 833 -42.29 18.33 -41.55
CA PRO A 833 -42.74 18.89 -42.82
C PRO A 833 -44.25 18.61 -43.03
N PRO A 834 -44.99 19.51 -43.70
CA PRO A 834 -46.41 19.30 -43.95
C PRO A 834 -46.62 18.42 -45.19
N GLY A 835 -47.52 17.44 -45.05
CA GLY A 835 -48.17 16.77 -46.18
C GLY A 835 -47.50 15.48 -46.65
N ALA A 836 -48.03 14.35 -46.16
CA ALA A 836 -48.15 13.13 -46.96
C ALA A 836 -49.40 12.39 -46.46
N ASP A 837 -50.36 12.23 -47.37
CA ASP A 837 -51.67 11.64 -47.13
C ASP A 837 -51.58 10.20 -46.60
N ALA A 838 -52.37 9.92 -45.58
CA ALA A 838 -52.65 8.59 -45.09
C ALA A 838 -53.56 7.86 -46.10
N SER A 839 -52.98 6.94 -46.88
CA SER A 839 -53.73 5.83 -47.46
C SER A 839 -53.52 4.59 -46.59
N ALA A 840 -54.46 4.35 -45.68
CA ALA A 840 -54.55 3.13 -44.89
C ALA A 840 -54.80 1.92 -45.82
N GLN A 841 -53.75 1.14 -46.08
CA GLN A 841 -53.89 -0.28 -46.39
C GLN A 841 -53.65 -1.02 -45.08
N ALA A 842 -54.54 -1.94 -44.71
CA ALA A 842 -54.37 -2.78 -43.52
C ALA A 842 -53.06 -3.57 -43.65
N HIS A 843 -52.01 -3.11 -42.97
CA HIS A 843 -50.74 -3.82 -42.86
C HIS A 843 -50.91 -4.90 -41.78
N ASP A 844 -50.44 -6.11 -42.06
CA ASP A 844 -50.41 -7.21 -41.10
C ASP A 844 -49.62 -6.78 -39.87
N ALA A 845 -50.20 -6.88 -38.67
CA ALA A 845 -49.64 -6.28 -37.44
C ALA A 845 -48.24 -6.82 -37.08
N GLY A 846 -47.82 -7.94 -37.66
CA GLY A 846 -46.50 -8.57 -37.45
C GLY A 846 -45.42 -8.24 -38.50
N ASP A 847 -45.73 -7.60 -39.63
CA ASP A 847 -44.70 -7.24 -40.63
C ASP A 847 -44.08 -5.88 -40.26
N LEU A 848 -42.76 -5.85 -39.98
CA LEU A 848 -42.02 -4.64 -39.62
C LEU A 848 -41.27 -4.02 -40.82
N ARG A 849 -41.40 -4.57 -42.03
CA ARG A 849 -40.61 -4.16 -43.21
C ARG A 849 -40.84 -2.70 -43.61
N ASP A 850 -42.04 -2.18 -43.42
CA ASP A 850 -42.38 -0.76 -43.61
C ASP A 850 -41.62 0.15 -42.63
N LEU A 851 -41.50 -0.25 -41.35
CA LEU A 851 -40.71 0.46 -40.35
C LEU A 851 -39.20 0.39 -40.63
N VAL A 852 -38.72 -0.68 -41.28
CA VAL A 852 -37.35 -0.77 -41.80
C VAL A 852 -37.13 0.14 -43.01
N TYR A 853 -38.16 0.34 -43.84
CA TYR A 853 -38.08 1.12 -45.07
C TYR A 853 -38.21 2.64 -44.85
N ALA A 854 -39.15 3.05 -44.00
CA ALA A 854 -39.38 4.44 -43.63
C ALA A 854 -39.99 4.47 -42.21
N PRO A 855 -39.18 4.64 -41.14
CA PRO A 855 -39.65 4.57 -39.76
C PRO A 855 -40.43 5.84 -39.35
N PRO A 856 -41.78 5.83 -39.24
CA PRO A 856 -42.46 6.81 -38.40
C PRO A 856 -42.10 6.54 -36.93
N THR A 857 -41.82 7.59 -36.16
CA THR A 857 -41.64 7.52 -34.70
C THR A 857 -42.93 7.89 -33.98
N ASP A 858 -44.07 7.46 -34.53
CA ASP A 858 -45.37 7.64 -33.91
C ASP A 858 -45.67 6.53 -32.90
N ALA A 859 -46.73 6.73 -32.10
CA ALA A 859 -47.12 5.79 -31.07
C ALA A 859 -47.53 4.41 -31.64
N ASP A 860 -47.96 4.35 -32.90
CA ASP A 860 -48.34 3.11 -33.59
C ASP A 860 -47.10 2.28 -33.96
N ALA A 861 -46.05 2.91 -34.48
CA ALA A 861 -44.78 2.23 -34.76
C ALA A 861 -44.15 1.63 -33.49
N VAL A 862 -44.16 2.38 -32.38
CA VAL A 862 -43.67 1.87 -31.09
C VAL A 862 -44.51 0.68 -30.62
N ALA A 863 -45.85 0.78 -30.66
CA ALA A 863 -46.72 -0.32 -30.27
C ALA A 863 -46.49 -1.61 -31.08
N ARG A 864 -46.15 -1.50 -32.38
CA ARG A 864 -45.81 -2.64 -33.23
C ARG A 864 -44.45 -3.26 -32.88
N LEU A 865 -43.45 -2.44 -32.53
CA LEU A 865 -42.16 -2.93 -32.03
C LEU A 865 -42.31 -3.62 -30.68
N ASP A 866 -43.11 -3.05 -29.77
CA ASP A 866 -43.43 -3.63 -28.46
C ASP A 866 -44.10 -4.99 -28.62
N ALA A 867 -45.12 -5.08 -29.47
CA ALA A 867 -45.84 -6.32 -29.72
C ALA A 867 -44.92 -7.41 -30.28
N ARG A 868 -44.07 -7.08 -31.26
CA ARG A 868 -43.15 -8.06 -31.86
C ARG A 868 -42.04 -8.49 -30.89
N LEU A 869 -41.54 -7.59 -30.05
CA LEU A 869 -40.55 -7.91 -29.02
C LEU A 869 -41.15 -8.83 -27.95
N ALA A 870 -42.36 -8.53 -27.47
CA ALA A 870 -43.06 -9.35 -26.49
C ALA A 870 -43.34 -10.77 -27.02
N GLU A 871 -43.74 -10.89 -28.28
CA GLU A 871 -43.94 -12.19 -28.93
C GLU A 871 -42.64 -13.02 -28.96
N LEU A 872 -41.51 -12.41 -29.34
CA LEU A 872 -40.22 -13.09 -29.38
C LEU A 872 -39.70 -13.45 -27.98
N GLU A 873 -39.94 -12.60 -27.00
CA GLU A 873 -39.60 -12.86 -25.60
C GLU A 873 -40.40 -14.04 -25.04
N GLU A 874 -41.71 -14.10 -25.30
CA GLU A 874 -42.56 -15.21 -24.90
C GLU A 874 -42.07 -16.54 -25.50
N ILE A 875 -41.65 -16.53 -26.77
CA ILE A 875 -41.11 -17.71 -27.46
C ILE A 875 -39.83 -18.23 -26.80
N VAL A 876 -38.90 -17.36 -26.44
CA VAL A 876 -37.60 -17.75 -25.84
C VAL A 876 -37.75 -18.13 -24.36
N LEU A 877 -38.70 -17.53 -23.65
CA LEU A 877 -39.02 -17.86 -22.26
C LEU A 877 -39.84 -19.14 -22.12
N ASP A 878 -40.49 -19.61 -23.19
CA ASP A 878 -41.30 -20.83 -23.17
C ASP A 878 -40.46 -22.04 -22.71
N PRO A 879 -40.95 -22.87 -21.77
CA PRO A 879 -40.22 -24.04 -21.27
C PRO A 879 -39.78 -25.02 -22.37
N SER A 880 -40.51 -25.11 -23.49
CA SER A 880 -40.14 -25.94 -24.64
C SER A 880 -38.85 -25.45 -25.31
N TRP A 881 -38.59 -24.14 -25.35
CA TRP A 881 -37.35 -23.58 -25.89
C TRP A 881 -36.12 -24.06 -25.10
N ARG A 882 -36.22 -24.02 -23.76
CA ARG A 882 -35.17 -24.53 -22.86
C ARG A 882 -35.05 -26.06 -22.92
N GLY A 883 -36.18 -26.77 -22.98
CA GLY A 883 -36.20 -28.23 -23.06
C GLY A 883 -35.56 -28.77 -24.35
N GLU A 884 -35.78 -28.12 -25.48
CA GLU A 884 -35.14 -28.48 -26.75
C GLU A 884 -33.63 -28.18 -26.73
N ARG A 885 -33.22 -27.08 -26.08
CA ARG A 885 -31.80 -26.77 -25.86
C ARG A 885 -31.12 -27.85 -25.03
N GLU A 886 -31.71 -28.22 -23.88
CA GLU A 886 -31.21 -29.31 -23.03
C GLU A 886 -31.16 -30.65 -23.78
N ALA A 887 -32.14 -30.93 -24.64
CA ALA A 887 -32.14 -32.13 -25.47
C ALA A 887 -30.98 -32.14 -26.48
N ASP A 888 -30.64 -31.00 -27.09
CA ASP A 888 -29.49 -30.89 -27.99
C ASP A 888 -28.15 -31.01 -27.24
N TYR A 889 -28.01 -30.43 -26.04
CA TYR A 889 -26.84 -30.63 -25.17
C TYR A 889 -26.71 -32.09 -24.70
N ALA A 890 -27.82 -32.75 -24.39
CA ALA A 890 -27.82 -34.18 -24.03
C ALA A 890 -27.38 -35.07 -25.20
N ARG A 891 -27.79 -34.74 -26.44
CA ARG A 891 -27.31 -35.42 -27.66
C ARG A 891 -25.81 -35.20 -27.87
N MET A 892 -25.31 -34.00 -27.59
CA MET A 892 -23.87 -33.69 -27.66
C MET A 892 -23.04 -34.49 -26.65
N ALA A 893 -23.61 -34.82 -25.49
CA ALA A 893 -22.96 -35.62 -24.45
C ALA A 893 -22.88 -37.13 -24.76
N ALA A 894 -23.51 -37.61 -25.85
CA ALA A 894 -23.46 -39.02 -26.23
C ALA A 894 -22.04 -39.45 -26.67
N ALA A 895 -21.62 -40.67 -26.29
CA ALA A 895 -20.24 -41.15 -26.48
C ALA A 895 -19.75 -41.16 -27.95
N ASP A 896 -20.66 -41.38 -28.91
CA ASP A 896 -20.35 -41.46 -30.35
C ASP A 896 -20.68 -40.17 -31.12
N PHE A 897 -21.13 -39.11 -30.44
CA PHE A 897 -21.61 -37.87 -31.04
C PHE A 897 -20.61 -37.27 -32.04
N TRP A 898 -19.34 -37.14 -31.64
CA TRP A 898 -18.30 -36.49 -32.44
C TRP A 898 -17.96 -37.22 -33.74
N ASN A 899 -18.32 -38.49 -33.87
CA ASN A 899 -18.14 -39.28 -35.08
C ASN A 899 -19.42 -39.36 -35.93
N SER A 900 -20.58 -39.01 -35.37
CA SER A 900 -21.87 -39.04 -36.06
C SER A 900 -21.98 -37.92 -37.12
N PRO A 901 -22.52 -38.18 -38.32
CA PRO A 901 -22.82 -37.14 -39.30
C PRO A 901 -23.90 -36.16 -38.82
N GLU A 902 -24.76 -36.55 -37.87
CA GLU A 902 -25.82 -35.72 -37.31
C GLU A 902 -25.30 -34.61 -36.38
N ARG A 903 -24.03 -34.68 -35.95
CA ARG A 903 -23.40 -33.71 -35.04
C ARG A 903 -23.48 -32.27 -35.56
N HIS A 904 -23.33 -32.09 -36.87
CA HIS A 904 -23.31 -30.76 -37.48
C HIS A 904 -24.67 -30.07 -37.34
N GLY A 905 -25.78 -30.83 -37.44
CA GLY A 905 -27.12 -30.30 -37.24
C GLY A 905 -27.43 -30.01 -35.77
N VAL A 906 -26.89 -30.78 -34.83
CA VAL A 906 -27.04 -30.51 -33.38
C VAL A 906 -26.25 -29.26 -32.98
N LEU A 907 -24.98 -29.16 -33.39
CA LEU A 907 -24.14 -28.00 -33.09
C LEU A 907 -24.69 -26.71 -33.70
N ASP A 908 -25.18 -26.77 -34.94
CA ASP A 908 -25.83 -25.64 -35.62
C ASP A 908 -27.10 -25.17 -34.90
N ARG A 909 -27.94 -26.07 -34.39
CA ARG A 909 -29.12 -25.67 -33.59
C ARG A 909 -28.73 -25.00 -32.27
N ILE A 910 -27.73 -25.52 -31.57
CA ILE A 910 -27.21 -24.93 -30.32
C ILE A 910 -26.69 -23.52 -30.60
N GLU A 911 -25.79 -23.39 -31.59
CA GLU A 911 -25.22 -22.10 -31.97
C GLU A 911 -26.29 -21.07 -32.37
N ARG A 912 -27.30 -21.50 -33.14
CA ARG A 912 -28.40 -20.61 -33.55
C ARG A 912 -29.26 -20.17 -32.37
N ARG A 913 -29.58 -21.05 -31.41
CA ARG A 913 -30.32 -20.68 -30.20
C ARG A 913 -29.56 -19.64 -29.39
N ASP A 914 -28.26 -19.86 -29.16
CA ASP A 914 -27.41 -18.94 -28.40
C ASP A 914 -27.34 -17.56 -29.08
N ARG A 915 -27.23 -17.53 -30.42
CA ARG A 915 -27.26 -16.27 -31.19
C ARG A 915 -28.61 -15.55 -31.08
N ILE A 916 -29.73 -16.27 -31.14
CA ILE A 916 -31.08 -15.70 -31.00
C ILE A 916 -31.28 -15.13 -29.59
N GLU A 917 -30.90 -15.88 -28.54
CA GLU A 917 -31.01 -15.43 -27.14
C GLU A 917 -30.19 -14.15 -26.89
N SER A 918 -28.94 -14.11 -27.39
CA SER A 918 -28.07 -12.94 -27.27
C SER A 918 -28.63 -11.72 -28.01
N ALA A 919 -29.10 -11.90 -29.25
CA ALA A 919 -29.65 -10.81 -30.04
C ALA A 919 -31.02 -10.30 -29.51
N LEU A 920 -31.82 -11.16 -28.88
CA LEU A 920 -33.05 -10.76 -28.19
C LEU A 920 -32.76 -9.88 -26.96
N ASP A 921 -31.72 -10.21 -26.17
CA ASP A 921 -31.29 -9.38 -25.05
C ASP A 921 -30.80 -7.99 -25.51
N THR A 922 -30.09 -7.93 -26.64
CA THR A 922 -29.76 -6.65 -27.29
C THR A 922 -31.03 -5.88 -27.70
N ALA A 923 -32.02 -6.55 -28.30
CA ALA A 923 -33.28 -5.91 -28.69
C ALA A 923 -34.06 -5.34 -27.48
N LEU A 924 -34.11 -6.07 -26.35
CA LEU A 924 -34.71 -5.61 -25.10
C LEU A 924 -34.03 -4.34 -24.56
N ARG A 925 -32.69 -4.30 -24.56
CA ARG A 925 -31.92 -3.12 -24.13
C ARG A 925 -32.13 -1.93 -25.07
N MET A 926 -32.20 -2.18 -26.38
CA MET A 926 -32.51 -1.14 -27.36
C MET A 926 -33.91 -0.55 -27.12
N HIS A 927 -34.90 -1.41 -26.91
CA HIS A 927 -36.30 -1.04 -26.66
C HIS A 927 -36.48 -0.20 -25.38
N GLN A 928 -35.89 -0.61 -24.27
CA GLN A 928 -35.97 0.12 -22.99
C GLN A 928 -35.46 1.57 -23.08
N ARG A 929 -34.53 1.83 -23.99
CA ARG A 929 -33.98 3.18 -24.24
C ARG A 929 -34.84 4.00 -25.19
N LEU A 930 -35.49 3.37 -26.17
CA LEU A 930 -36.46 4.03 -27.05
C LEU A 930 -37.60 4.68 -26.23
N GLY A 931 -38.02 4.03 -25.14
CA GLY A 931 -39.09 4.51 -24.26
C GLY A 931 -38.72 5.66 -23.31
N ARG A 932 -37.42 5.97 -23.09
CA ARG A 932 -36.98 7.01 -22.14
C ARG A 932 -36.74 8.39 -22.77
N ASP A 933 -36.20 8.44 -23.99
CA ASP A 933 -35.64 9.69 -24.55
C ASP A 933 -36.43 10.31 -25.73
N GLY A 934 -37.54 9.69 -26.17
CA GLY A 934 -38.28 10.14 -27.35
C GLY A 934 -37.51 9.84 -28.64
N GLY A 935 -37.85 8.72 -29.27
CA GLY A 935 -37.00 8.02 -30.25
C GLY A 935 -36.51 8.81 -31.47
N ASN A 936 -35.24 8.60 -31.82
CA ASN A 936 -34.66 8.91 -33.12
C ASN A 936 -35.14 7.87 -34.16
N ALA A 937 -35.55 8.34 -35.35
CA ALA A 937 -36.04 7.51 -36.45
C ALA A 937 -35.04 6.42 -36.88
N SER A 938 -33.73 6.72 -36.86
CA SER A 938 -32.70 5.74 -37.21
C SER A 938 -32.61 4.58 -36.19
N PHE A 939 -32.89 4.86 -34.93
CA PHE A 939 -32.81 3.87 -33.85
C PHE A 939 -34.02 2.92 -33.88
N ALA A 940 -35.21 3.47 -34.11
CA ALA A 940 -36.42 2.67 -34.36
C ALA A 940 -36.26 1.77 -35.59
N GLN A 941 -35.60 2.26 -36.66
CA GLN A 941 -35.30 1.47 -37.85
C GLN A 941 -34.39 0.28 -37.56
N SER A 942 -33.31 0.48 -36.80
CA SER A 942 -32.38 -0.59 -36.44
C SER A 942 -33.04 -1.64 -35.54
N LEU A 943 -33.87 -1.22 -34.59
CA LEU A 943 -34.65 -2.14 -33.75
C LEU A 943 -35.67 -2.92 -34.59
N ALA A 944 -36.40 -2.25 -35.48
CA ALA A 944 -37.34 -2.89 -36.40
C ALA A 944 -36.66 -3.96 -37.26
N GLN A 945 -35.48 -3.64 -37.80
CA GLN A 945 -34.69 -4.55 -38.62
C GLN A 945 -34.20 -5.76 -37.82
N LEU A 946 -33.72 -5.54 -36.60
CA LEU A 946 -33.27 -6.63 -35.72
C LEU A 946 -34.44 -7.56 -35.36
N LEU A 947 -35.58 -7.01 -34.94
CA LEU A 947 -36.78 -7.79 -34.59
C LEU A 947 -37.34 -8.56 -35.80
N PHE A 948 -37.32 -7.96 -36.99
CA PHE A 948 -37.71 -8.63 -38.22
C PHE A 948 -36.82 -9.85 -38.51
N LEU A 949 -35.50 -9.67 -38.45
CA LEU A 949 -34.53 -10.75 -38.70
C LEU A 949 -34.58 -11.83 -37.61
N LEU A 950 -34.73 -11.45 -36.34
CA LEU A 950 -34.91 -12.37 -35.21
C LEU A 950 -36.14 -13.25 -35.40
N GLY A 951 -37.25 -12.66 -35.85
CA GLY A 951 -38.45 -13.41 -36.20
C GLY A 951 -38.20 -14.51 -37.22
N LEU A 952 -37.53 -14.18 -38.33
CA LEU A 952 -37.17 -15.16 -39.35
C LEU A 952 -36.25 -16.25 -38.81
N ALA A 953 -35.29 -15.89 -37.94
CA ALA A 953 -34.38 -16.87 -37.35
C ALA A 953 -35.10 -17.86 -36.41
N VAL A 954 -36.04 -17.37 -35.60
CA VAL A 954 -36.89 -18.18 -34.71
C VAL A 954 -37.75 -19.13 -35.52
N ASP A 955 -38.42 -18.63 -36.56
CA ASP A 955 -39.28 -19.44 -37.43
C ASP A 955 -38.48 -20.51 -38.19
N ALA A 956 -37.31 -20.13 -38.73
CA ALA A 956 -36.42 -21.07 -39.40
C ALA A 956 -35.90 -22.15 -38.45
N LEU A 957 -35.59 -21.82 -37.19
CA LEU A 957 -35.16 -22.78 -36.20
C LEU A 957 -36.28 -23.77 -35.83
N ARG A 958 -37.50 -23.27 -35.59
CA ARG A 958 -38.69 -24.10 -35.30
C ARG A 958 -39.06 -25.03 -36.46
N ALA A 959 -38.98 -24.53 -37.69
CA ALA A 959 -39.24 -25.29 -38.91
C ALA A 959 -38.05 -26.17 -39.36
N GLN A 960 -36.92 -26.13 -38.64
CA GLN A 960 -35.67 -26.79 -39.00
C GLN A 960 -35.18 -26.45 -40.42
N ARG A 961 -35.40 -25.22 -40.85
CA ARG A 961 -34.93 -24.68 -42.14
C ARG A 961 -33.48 -24.19 -42.04
N PRO A 962 -32.71 -24.25 -43.14
CA PRO A 962 -31.40 -23.62 -43.19
C PRO A 962 -31.51 -22.09 -43.11
N GLN A 963 -30.60 -21.45 -42.38
CA GLN A 963 -30.55 -19.98 -42.29
C GLN A 963 -29.52 -19.38 -43.24
N ASP A 964 -28.42 -20.08 -43.52
CA ASP A 964 -27.32 -19.59 -44.34
C ASP A 964 -27.53 -19.93 -45.82
N ALA A 965 -27.08 -19.06 -46.71
CA ALA A 965 -27.27 -19.14 -48.16
C ALA A 965 -25.94 -19.22 -48.91
N LEU A 966 -25.93 -19.98 -49.99
CA LEU A 966 -24.92 -20.00 -51.03
C LEU A 966 -25.52 -19.43 -52.31
N ILE A 967 -24.92 -18.36 -52.83
CA ILE A 967 -25.34 -17.68 -54.06
C ILE A 967 -24.29 -17.95 -55.15
N GLU A 968 -24.73 -18.49 -56.27
CA GLU A 968 -23.95 -18.69 -57.49
C GLU A 968 -24.48 -17.73 -58.57
N ILE A 969 -23.59 -16.90 -59.10
CA ILE A 969 -23.93 -15.83 -60.05
C ILE A 969 -23.11 -16.04 -61.32
N ASP A 970 -23.78 -16.45 -62.39
CA ASP A 970 -23.14 -16.83 -63.65
C ASP A 970 -23.81 -16.19 -64.86
N VAL A 971 -23.12 -16.23 -66.00
CA VAL A 971 -23.58 -15.70 -67.27
C VAL A 971 -23.54 -16.81 -68.33
N SER A 972 -24.51 -16.84 -69.25
CA SER A 972 -24.50 -17.84 -70.34
C SER A 972 -23.37 -17.56 -71.36
N GLU A 973 -22.64 -18.59 -71.77
CA GLU A 973 -21.52 -18.49 -72.73
C GLU A 973 -21.92 -17.77 -74.04
N SER A 974 -23.14 -18.03 -74.53
CA SER A 974 -23.66 -17.40 -75.76
C SER A 974 -23.95 -15.89 -75.64
N ALA A 975 -24.14 -15.38 -74.41
CA ALA A 975 -24.35 -13.96 -74.14
C ALA A 975 -23.00 -13.24 -73.93
N GLN A 976 -22.04 -13.92 -73.30
CA GLN A 976 -20.68 -13.43 -73.07
C GLN A 976 -19.93 -13.17 -74.38
N GLN A 977 -20.14 -14.00 -75.41
CA GLN A 977 -19.57 -13.80 -76.75
C GLN A 977 -20.16 -12.60 -77.51
N ARG A 978 -21.38 -12.16 -77.17
CA ARG A 978 -22.12 -11.11 -77.90
C ARG A 978 -21.97 -9.70 -77.31
N HIS A 979 -21.83 -9.56 -75.99
CA HIS A 979 -21.85 -8.27 -75.28
C HIS A 979 -20.84 -8.23 -74.12
N GLY A 980 -19.59 -8.67 -74.34
CA GLY A 980 -18.62 -8.99 -73.28
C GLY A 980 -18.35 -7.90 -72.22
N GLU A 981 -18.14 -6.64 -72.62
CA GLU A 981 -17.81 -5.56 -71.66
C GLU A 981 -19.03 -5.08 -70.86
N GLU A 982 -20.16 -4.83 -71.52
CA GLU A 982 -21.38 -4.33 -70.88
C GLU A 982 -22.02 -5.40 -69.98
N LEU A 983 -21.93 -6.67 -70.36
CA LEU A 983 -22.40 -7.80 -69.56
C LEU A 983 -21.56 -8.02 -68.30
N ARG A 984 -20.24 -7.77 -68.37
CA ARG A 984 -19.35 -7.83 -67.20
C ARG A 984 -19.69 -6.73 -66.20
N LEU A 985 -19.94 -5.50 -66.67
CA LEU A 985 -20.37 -4.39 -65.81
C LEU A 985 -21.72 -4.69 -65.14
N TRP A 986 -22.66 -5.28 -65.89
CA TRP A 986 -23.95 -5.69 -65.33
C TRP A 986 -23.81 -6.80 -64.29
N TRP A 987 -23.01 -7.83 -64.56
CA TRP A 987 -22.69 -8.89 -63.60
C TRP A 987 -22.07 -8.33 -62.31
N GLN A 988 -21.08 -7.43 -62.40
CA GLN A 988 -20.49 -6.77 -61.23
C GLN A 988 -21.51 -6.01 -60.38
N ARG A 989 -22.47 -5.32 -61.02
CA ARG A 989 -23.55 -4.63 -60.29
C ARG A 989 -24.47 -5.60 -59.56
N VAL A 990 -24.77 -6.77 -60.15
CA VAL A 990 -25.58 -7.81 -59.50
C VAL A 990 -24.82 -8.45 -58.33
N VAL A 991 -23.51 -8.69 -58.47
CA VAL A 991 -22.66 -9.16 -57.35
C VAL A 991 -22.64 -8.12 -56.22
N GLY A 992 -22.41 -6.85 -56.55
CA GLY A 992 -22.41 -5.73 -55.60
C GLY A 992 -23.75 -5.57 -54.88
N MET A 993 -24.87 -5.81 -55.57
CA MET A 993 -26.22 -5.78 -54.99
C MET A 993 -26.39 -6.76 -53.82
N TYR A 994 -25.94 -8.01 -53.97
CA TYR A 994 -26.04 -9.01 -52.90
C TYR A 994 -25.05 -8.76 -51.77
N GLN A 995 -23.86 -8.24 -52.07
CA GLN A 995 -22.89 -7.82 -51.06
C GLN A 995 -23.44 -6.65 -50.21
N ALA A 996 -24.00 -5.63 -50.85
CA ALA A 996 -24.63 -4.49 -50.17
C ALA A 996 -25.84 -4.91 -49.34
N TRP A 997 -26.65 -5.85 -49.85
CA TRP A 997 -27.78 -6.41 -49.12
C TRP A 997 -27.37 -7.08 -47.80
N ALA A 998 -26.34 -7.94 -47.85
CA ALA A 998 -25.83 -8.63 -46.67
C ALA A 998 -25.25 -7.65 -45.65
N GLN A 999 -24.44 -6.67 -46.11
CA GLN A 999 -23.85 -5.65 -45.25
C GLN A 999 -24.89 -4.82 -44.51
N ARG A 1000 -25.95 -4.36 -45.19
CA ARG A 1000 -27.03 -3.57 -44.58
C ARG A 1000 -27.81 -4.33 -43.50
N ARG A 1001 -27.83 -5.65 -43.57
CA ARG A 1001 -28.50 -6.54 -42.61
C ARG A 1001 -27.58 -7.07 -41.51
N ASN A 1002 -26.36 -6.55 -41.42
CA ASN A 1002 -25.31 -7.04 -40.52
C ASN A 1002 -25.07 -8.56 -40.68
N MET A 1003 -25.21 -9.07 -41.91
CA MET A 1003 -24.92 -10.45 -42.25
C MET A 1003 -23.48 -10.58 -42.75
N ARG A 1004 -22.88 -11.73 -42.51
CA ARG A 1004 -21.53 -12.02 -42.98
C ARG A 1004 -21.60 -12.54 -44.41
N VAL A 1005 -20.97 -11.82 -45.34
CA VAL A 1005 -20.77 -12.28 -46.73
C VAL A 1005 -19.32 -12.68 -46.95
N GLN A 1006 -19.11 -13.87 -47.51
CA GLN A 1006 -17.81 -14.36 -47.93
C GLN A 1006 -17.83 -14.66 -49.43
N VAL A 1007 -16.98 -14.00 -50.20
CA VAL A 1007 -16.74 -14.34 -51.61
C VAL A 1007 -15.86 -15.59 -51.65
N LEU A 1008 -16.42 -16.72 -52.07
CA LEU A 1008 -15.70 -18.00 -52.14
C LEU A 1008 -14.89 -18.15 -53.42
N ARG A 1009 -15.44 -17.64 -54.52
CA ARG A 1009 -14.83 -17.67 -55.84
C ARG A 1009 -15.33 -16.47 -56.63
N GLU A 1010 -14.45 -15.81 -57.35
CA GLU A 1010 -14.81 -14.75 -58.29
C GLU A 1010 -13.88 -14.87 -59.50
N ASP A 1011 -14.47 -15.01 -60.68
CA ASP A 1011 -13.78 -15.06 -61.97
C ASP A 1011 -14.36 -13.96 -62.88
N PRO A 1012 -13.74 -12.77 -62.89
CA PRO A 1012 -14.21 -11.65 -63.71
C PRO A 1012 -14.10 -11.88 -65.21
N GLU A 1013 -13.21 -12.79 -65.65
CA GLU A 1013 -13.08 -13.15 -67.06
C GLU A 1013 -14.26 -14.00 -67.51
N ARG A 1014 -14.69 -14.95 -66.67
CA ARG A 1014 -15.85 -15.82 -66.89
C ARG A 1014 -17.19 -15.23 -66.43
N CYS A 1015 -17.19 -14.08 -65.75
CA CYS A 1015 -18.37 -13.47 -65.13
C CYS A 1015 -19.11 -14.48 -64.22
N SER A 1016 -18.34 -15.10 -63.30
CA SER A 1016 -18.81 -16.12 -62.37
C SER A 1016 -18.42 -15.75 -60.93
N ALA A 1017 -19.36 -15.75 -59.99
CA ALA A 1017 -19.11 -15.46 -58.57
C ALA A 1017 -19.89 -16.41 -57.64
N TRP A 1018 -19.26 -16.80 -56.54
CA TRP A 1018 -19.83 -17.61 -55.48
C TRP A 1018 -19.76 -16.86 -54.16
N LEU A 1019 -20.91 -16.61 -53.54
CA LEU A 1019 -21.03 -15.89 -52.28
C LEU A 1019 -21.65 -16.82 -51.23
N ALA A 1020 -21.01 -16.97 -50.07
CA ALA A 1020 -21.64 -17.55 -48.89
C ALA A 1020 -22.13 -16.42 -47.98
N VAL A 1021 -23.41 -16.41 -47.65
CA VAL A 1021 -24.01 -15.42 -46.75
C VAL A 1021 -24.53 -16.12 -45.51
N SER A 1022 -24.03 -15.71 -44.34
CA SER A 1022 -24.47 -16.23 -43.05
C SER A 1022 -25.04 -15.13 -42.15
N GLY A 1023 -26.17 -15.45 -41.51
CA GLY A 1023 -26.95 -14.49 -40.74
C GLY A 1023 -28.41 -14.90 -40.59
N PHE A 1024 -29.16 -14.16 -39.77
CA PHE A 1024 -30.55 -14.47 -39.46
C PHE A 1024 -31.45 -14.45 -40.71
N GLY A 1025 -31.97 -15.62 -41.12
CA GLY A 1025 -32.93 -15.74 -42.22
C GLY A 1025 -32.34 -15.48 -43.61
N ALA A 1026 -31.02 -15.60 -43.81
CA ALA A 1026 -30.39 -15.26 -45.09
C ALA A 1026 -30.92 -16.09 -46.26
N PHE A 1027 -31.06 -17.42 -46.09
CA PHE A 1027 -31.61 -18.32 -47.10
C PHE A 1027 -33.07 -18.01 -47.43
N ASP A 1028 -33.92 -17.85 -46.42
CA ASP A 1028 -35.35 -17.59 -46.65
C ASP A 1028 -35.60 -16.26 -47.37
N LEU A 1029 -34.74 -15.24 -47.15
CA LEU A 1029 -34.84 -13.96 -47.85
C LEU A 1029 -34.30 -14.01 -49.29
N LEU A 1030 -33.29 -14.84 -49.56
CA LEU A 1030 -32.61 -14.93 -50.85
C LEU A 1030 -33.15 -16.03 -51.77
N GLU A 1031 -33.79 -17.08 -51.25
CA GLU A 1031 -34.37 -18.19 -52.04
C GLU A 1031 -35.26 -17.70 -53.20
N PRO A 1032 -36.14 -16.69 -53.02
CA PRO A 1032 -36.96 -16.16 -54.11
C PRO A 1032 -36.17 -15.44 -55.22
N GLU A 1033 -34.90 -15.10 -54.99
CA GLU A 1033 -34.05 -14.40 -55.94
C GLU A 1033 -33.41 -15.33 -56.98
N SER A 1034 -33.62 -16.65 -56.88
CA SER A 1034 -33.10 -17.58 -57.88
C SER A 1034 -33.81 -17.42 -59.23
N GLY A 1035 -33.06 -17.09 -60.27
CA GLY A 1035 -33.55 -16.94 -61.65
C GLY A 1035 -32.74 -15.96 -62.49
N LEU A 1036 -33.29 -15.52 -63.63
CA LEU A 1036 -32.64 -14.55 -64.51
C LEU A 1036 -32.87 -13.09 -64.05
N HIS A 1037 -31.78 -12.35 -63.92
CA HIS A 1037 -31.73 -10.91 -63.72
C HIS A 1037 -31.46 -10.24 -65.07
N VAL A 1038 -32.49 -9.65 -65.68
CA VAL A 1038 -32.45 -9.11 -67.04
C VAL A 1038 -32.41 -7.59 -67.02
N TYR A 1039 -31.34 -7.01 -67.55
CA TYR A 1039 -31.21 -5.57 -67.78
C TYR A 1039 -31.62 -5.22 -69.21
N GLU A 1040 -32.57 -4.30 -69.36
CA GLU A 1040 -33.10 -3.82 -70.64
C GLU A 1040 -32.71 -2.35 -70.83
N ASP A 1041 -31.92 -2.07 -71.86
CA ASP A 1041 -31.60 -0.70 -72.30
C ASP A 1041 -32.31 -0.40 -73.63
N LYS A 1042 -32.90 0.79 -73.72
CA LYS A 1042 -33.63 1.28 -74.90
C LYS A 1042 -32.99 2.58 -75.38
N SER A 1043 -31.97 2.46 -76.22
CA SER A 1043 -31.38 3.55 -76.99
C SER A 1043 -31.61 3.31 -78.48
N ASP A 1044 -32.29 4.24 -79.17
CA ASP A 1044 -32.51 4.29 -80.63
C ASP A 1044 -32.90 2.96 -81.33
N ASP A 1045 -34.21 2.71 -81.42
CA ASP A 1045 -34.91 1.63 -82.18
C ASP A 1045 -34.45 0.17 -81.96
N ASN A 1046 -33.45 -0.09 -81.12
CA ASN A 1046 -32.97 -1.43 -80.76
C ASN A 1046 -32.98 -1.63 -79.23
N THR A 1047 -33.60 -2.71 -78.75
CA THR A 1047 -33.65 -3.01 -77.29
C THR A 1047 -32.54 -3.97 -76.94
N GLN A 1048 -31.52 -3.51 -76.21
CA GLN A 1048 -30.45 -4.36 -75.71
C GLN A 1048 -30.88 -5.09 -74.44
N ARG A 1049 -30.57 -6.39 -74.35
CA ARG A 1049 -30.90 -7.22 -73.19
C ARG A 1049 -29.67 -7.95 -72.67
N LEU A 1050 -29.26 -7.62 -71.45
CA LEU A 1050 -28.19 -8.31 -70.71
C LEU A 1050 -28.82 -9.20 -69.65
N SER A 1051 -28.31 -10.41 -69.44
CA SER A 1051 -28.92 -11.38 -68.53
C SER A 1051 -27.86 -12.08 -67.70
N VAL A 1052 -28.08 -12.08 -66.38
CA VAL A 1052 -27.26 -12.79 -65.38
C VAL A 1052 -28.15 -13.82 -64.71
N LEU A 1053 -27.65 -15.05 -64.54
CA LEU A 1053 -28.33 -16.11 -63.81
C LEU A 1053 -27.87 -16.07 -62.36
N VAL A 1054 -28.81 -16.04 -61.42
CA VAL A 1054 -28.55 -16.15 -59.99
C VAL A 1054 -29.18 -17.44 -59.48
N GLN A 1055 -28.40 -18.25 -58.78
CA GLN A 1055 -28.85 -19.48 -58.13
C GLN A 1055 -28.60 -19.36 -56.63
N VAL A 1056 -29.62 -19.63 -55.83
CA VAL A 1056 -29.52 -19.60 -54.37
C VAL A 1056 -29.80 -20.99 -53.83
N ALA A 1057 -28.88 -21.51 -53.03
CA ALA A 1057 -28.96 -22.80 -52.38
C ALA A 1057 -28.69 -22.66 -50.87
N PRO A 1058 -29.16 -23.58 -50.02
CA PRO A 1058 -28.85 -23.51 -48.60
C PRO A 1058 -27.39 -23.93 -48.31
N ASP A 1059 -26.69 -23.17 -47.47
CA ASP A 1059 -25.34 -23.53 -46.99
C ASP A 1059 -25.48 -24.38 -45.71
N LEU A 1060 -25.32 -25.70 -45.86
CA LEU A 1060 -25.54 -26.64 -44.77
C LEU A 1060 -24.22 -26.99 -44.06
N PRO A 1061 -24.18 -26.94 -42.71
CA PRO A 1061 -22.99 -27.23 -41.94
C PRO A 1061 -22.51 -28.67 -42.17
N GLY A 1062 -21.21 -28.84 -42.44
CA GLY A 1062 -20.58 -30.14 -42.66
C GLY A 1062 -20.84 -30.77 -44.04
N ARG A 1063 -21.57 -30.11 -44.96
CA ARG A 1063 -21.67 -30.53 -46.37
C ARG A 1063 -20.67 -29.77 -47.23
N ALA A 1064 -20.09 -30.45 -48.22
CA ALA A 1064 -19.26 -29.78 -49.22
C ALA A 1064 -20.14 -28.86 -50.08
N ARG A 1065 -19.72 -27.60 -50.25
CA ARG A 1065 -20.38 -26.62 -51.12
C ARG A 1065 -20.18 -27.06 -52.58
N GLN A 1066 -21.25 -27.49 -53.24
CA GLN A 1066 -21.24 -28.01 -54.61
C GLN A 1066 -22.13 -27.14 -55.51
N SER A 1067 -21.75 -27.00 -56.79
CA SER A 1067 -22.55 -26.31 -57.79
C SER A 1067 -23.80 -27.13 -58.06
N GLN A 1068 -24.97 -26.50 -57.90
CA GLN A 1068 -26.22 -27.11 -58.32
C GLN A 1068 -26.50 -26.65 -59.75
N GLY A 1069 -25.91 -27.35 -60.72
CA GLY A 1069 -26.16 -27.09 -62.13
C GLY A 1069 -27.67 -26.98 -62.40
N ALA A 1070 -28.08 -25.91 -63.08
CA ALA A 1070 -29.50 -25.57 -63.24
C ALA A 1070 -30.29 -26.72 -63.91
N PRO A 1071 -31.47 -27.13 -63.38
CA PRO A 1071 -32.38 -27.98 -64.13
C PRO A 1071 -32.83 -27.25 -65.40
N GLU A 1072 -32.69 -27.89 -66.56
CA GLU A 1072 -32.90 -27.30 -67.91
C GLU A 1072 -34.32 -26.73 -68.18
N GLY A 1073 -35.25 -26.83 -67.23
CA GLY A 1073 -36.68 -26.52 -67.41
C GLY A 1073 -37.18 -25.16 -66.91
N GLU A 1074 -36.49 -24.44 -66.02
CA GLU A 1074 -37.05 -23.20 -65.41
C GLU A 1074 -36.04 -22.04 -65.35
N ARG A 1075 -35.70 -21.48 -66.51
CA ARG A 1075 -35.03 -20.18 -66.61
C ARG A 1075 -36.06 -19.04 -66.43
N ARG A 1076 -36.74 -19.02 -65.27
CA ARG A 1076 -37.70 -17.97 -64.93
C ARG A 1076 -36.96 -16.65 -64.78
N ILE A 1077 -37.49 -15.58 -65.38
CA ILE A 1077 -36.99 -14.23 -65.13
C ILE A 1077 -37.39 -13.84 -63.71
N CYS A 1078 -36.39 -13.60 -62.86
CA CYS A 1078 -36.57 -13.17 -61.47
C CYS A 1078 -36.83 -11.66 -61.42
N ARG A 1079 -35.91 -10.86 -61.96
CA ARG A 1079 -36.00 -9.39 -61.98
C ARG A 1079 -35.72 -8.80 -63.35
N ARG A 1080 -36.44 -7.72 -63.70
CA ARG A 1080 -36.18 -6.90 -64.90
C ARG A 1080 -35.81 -5.48 -64.50
N TYR A 1081 -34.68 -5.00 -64.99
CA TYR A 1081 -34.12 -3.69 -64.70
C TYR A 1081 -34.20 -2.82 -65.95
N ARG A 1082 -34.77 -1.62 -65.85
CA ARG A 1082 -34.90 -0.65 -66.96
C ARG A 1082 -34.36 0.71 -66.55
N GLN A 1083 -33.59 1.37 -67.41
CA GLN A 1083 -33.05 2.71 -67.14
C GLN A 1083 -33.94 3.84 -67.71
N ALA A 1084 -34.60 3.64 -68.86
CA ALA A 1084 -35.46 4.63 -69.53
C ALA A 1084 -36.84 4.03 -69.92
N PRO A 1085 -37.93 4.85 -69.96
CA PRO A 1085 -38.00 6.29 -69.68
C PRO A 1085 -38.00 6.65 -68.18
N SER A 1086 -38.02 5.66 -67.28
CA SER A 1086 -37.84 5.84 -65.83
C SER A 1086 -37.06 4.66 -65.26
N PRO A 1087 -36.06 4.89 -64.38
CA PRO A 1087 -35.27 3.82 -63.76
C PRO A 1087 -36.13 2.99 -62.81
N LEU A 1088 -36.50 1.78 -63.23
CA LEU A 1088 -37.45 0.91 -62.52
C LEU A 1088 -36.99 -0.55 -62.52
N VAL A 1089 -37.27 -1.25 -61.42
CA VAL A 1089 -37.08 -2.70 -61.31
C VAL A 1089 -38.43 -3.38 -61.12
N ARG A 1090 -38.68 -4.41 -61.95
CA ARG A 1090 -39.85 -5.28 -61.85
C ARG A 1090 -39.45 -6.63 -61.30
N ASP A 1091 -40.00 -6.98 -60.14
CA ASP A 1091 -39.90 -8.31 -59.55
C ASP A 1091 -40.99 -9.20 -60.15
N SER A 1092 -40.58 -10.25 -60.86
CA SER A 1092 -41.46 -11.20 -61.54
C SER A 1092 -41.83 -12.41 -60.68
N VAL A 1093 -41.20 -12.55 -59.51
CA VAL A 1093 -41.47 -13.58 -58.50
C VAL A 1093 -42.56 -13.10 -57.56
N ARG A 1094 -42.42 -11.88 -57.03
CA ARG A 1094 -43.34 -11.25 -56.07
C ARG A 1094 -44.42 -10.37 -56.74
N GLY A 1095 -44.29 -10.09 -58.04
CA GLY A 1095 -45.32 -9.41 -58.85
C GLY A 1095 -45.31 -7.87 -58.78
N TRP A 1096 -44.27 -7.25 -58.24
CA TRP A 1096 -44.22 -5.82 -57.95
C TRP A 1096 -43.69 -4.97 -59.11
N ARG A 1097 -44.14 -3.70 -59.21
CA ARG A 1097 -43.92 -2.85 -60.40
C ARG A 1097 -42.99 -1.64 -60.24
N SER A 1098 -42.48 -1.26 -59.07
CA SER A 1098 -41.94 0.12 -58.91
C SER A 1098 -40.64 0.36 -58.12
N GLY A 1099 -39.83 -0.65 -57.77
CA GLY A 1099 -38.57 -0.38 -57.03
C GLY A 1099 -37.63 0.58 -57.80
N ARG A 1100 -37.08 1.61 -57.12
CA ARG A 1100 -36.06 2.51 -57.71
C ARG A 1100 -34.79 1.71 -57.99
N LEU A 1101 -34.26 1.81 -59.21
CA LEU A 1101 -33.08 1.06 -59.67
C LEU A 1101 -31.90 1.15 -58.70
N ASP A 1102 -31.57 2.36 -58.25
CA ASP A 1102 -30.43 2.60 -57.36
C ASP A 1102 -30.58 1.89 -56.01
N ARG A 1103 -31.75 1.98 -55.38
CA ARG A 1103 -32.01 1.33 -54.07
C ARG A 1103 -32.03 -0.19 -54.14
N VAL A 1104 -32.56 -0.74 -55.24
CA VAL A 1104 -32.51 -2.19 -55.46
C VAL A 1104 -31.07 -2.65 -55.60
N LEU A 1105 -30.25 -1.93 -56.38
CA LEU A 1105 -28.83 -2.21 -56.53
C LEU A 1105 -28.02 -1.95 -55.25
N ASP A 1106 -28.51 -1.08 -54.36
CA ASP A 1106 -27.93 -0.88 -53.02
C ASP A 1106 -28.39 -1.95 -51.99
N GLY A 1107 -29.20 -2.94 -52.40
CA GLY A 1107 -29.58 -4.06 -51.53
C GLY A 1107 -30.80 -3.85 -50.63
N GLU A 1108 -31.78 -3.02 -51.03
CA GLU A 1108 -33.08 -2.84 -50.34
C GLU A 1108 -34.22 -3.71 -50.92
N PHE A 1109 -33.89 -4.73 -51.70
CA PHE A 1109 -34.86 -5.40 -52.57
C PHE A 1109 -35.91 -6.30 -51.88
N ASP A 1110 -35.70 -6.65 -50.61
CA ASP A 1110 -36.53 -7.50 -49.75
C ASP A 1110 -37.43 -6.71 -48.77
N VAL A 1111 -37.14 -5.43 -48.54
CA VAL A 1111 -37.87 -4.54 -47.61
C VAL A 1111 -38.76 -3.51 -48.31
N ILE A 1112 -38.57 -3.28 -49.62
CA ILE A 1112 -39.51 -2.50 -50.44
C ILE A 1112 -40.86 -3.25 -50.43
N GLN A 1113 -42.01 -2.59 -50.29
CA GLN A 1113 -43.33 -3.19 -50.54
C GLN A 1113 -43.98 -2.51 -51.75
N GLY A 1114 -44.73 -3.26 -52.55
CA GLY A 1114 -45.42 -2.72 -53.74
C GLY A 1114 -46.57 -1.79 -53.35
N SER A 1115 -46.64 -0.60 -53.96
CA SER A 1115 -47.86 0.21 -54.03
C SER A 1115 -48.79 -0.27 -55.14
#